data_AF-A0A3G7UHY1-F1
#
_entry.id   AF-A0A3G7UHY1-F1
#
_cell.length_a   1.000
_cell.length_b   1.000
_cell.length_c   1.000
_cell.angle_alpha   90.00
_cell.angle_beta   90.00
_cell.angle_gamma   90.00
#
_symmetry.space_group_name_H-M   'P 1'
#
loop_
_entity.id
_entity.type
_entity.pdbx_description
1 polymer ?
#
loop_
_entity_poly.entity_id
_entity_poly.type
_entity_poly.pdbx_seq_one_letter_code
_entity_poly.pdbx_strand_id
1 'polypeptide(L)'
;MMPLNNRVAAPSWPCKPTLLVGFAALWSLPGLVAALEVGEGFDLAALTTHGIDPKVSDYFRSAARFREGVQVVGLRVNGNPLGLVDARFDAQGGLCFTPGLLEKAGLVKPRGILLEGVTPDQACHDFLGQFPATMVRLRPGTDEVVLVVPTQALREPQWEAGSFSRGGAAALFNYDVLGYDSHSRSGPTRFVSAYTEAGFNLQDWIVRSRQFSVSDNGKTRTEHLHAYAQRDIAALHSTFQAGQLSSNNPLFGGIQLSGLQFFPDGQSRAPAGSNNAVVEGLAQSQARVEVRQSGVLIHSTLVPEGPFRLTGLPLLNGTSDLEVSVIDVRGARRSFVVPAASFAGVAPAAPGYYFSLGELRRTAGEEGPSPVIAMGSGTWGLGRDSSAGFGLLSTDDYWAAGGSLSSVFFQRVSVNARHNLSRDSHKAVSGSRSSLSVSSPVVANIDVNLSATTQTRGYREVTEVGHSLRADELDSYFKHQYTAGMSWNDAILGTFSLNYTRSAQFGGQTTEHVFASWNKAFGRVDVAFIADSQVGGKRTRRDASLAGSGPGSSLDNDLSLRLQVSVPLGGDRRVSSFTSRRGDQFTAGTALSERVNEYVNYEVGVERDIRAREQSVRAQVDLLPRYTRVGLGVSRDPLGTSYTGQLQGGAVAHEGGLTFSPYTVQDTFGVVSVGNIGSAKVQTPQGPVWTDFSGQAVIAGLPAYTNSRVEVQTQSLPKRVDLKNGTQVLAAGRGSFNSVDFDVVKVRRMLVTANDQHGRPLPQGASVFGKGNRFITSVVGEGMIFLNDVTESQSLRVLLPDSSTCLLNIDPETKPDNDKFYEAASAVCQGG
;
A
#
# COMPACT_ATOMS: atom_id res chain seq x y z
N MET A 1 -41.94 55.32 -36.11
CA MET A 1 -43.14 54.51 -36.47
C MET A 1 -42.75 53.07 -36.16
N MET A 2 -43.15 52.42 -35.04
CA MET A 2 -44.49 52.25 -34.41
C MET A 2 -45.53 51.65 -35.37
N PRO A 3 -46.44 50.74 -34.91
CA PRO A 3 -46.71 50.23 -33.53
C PRO A 3 -46.23 48.77 -33.30
N LEU A 4 -45.94 48.22 -32.10
CA LEU A 4 -46.69 48.05 -30.81
C LEU A 4 -47.81 46.96 -30.89
N ASN A 5 -48.00 46.02 -29.94
CA ASN A 5 -47.30 45.74 -28.66
C ASN A 5 -47.55 44.31 -28.08
N ASN A 6 -46.59 43.81 -27.27
CA ASN A 6 -46.67 42.86 -26.12
C ASN A 6 -47.53 41.55 -26.15
N ARG A 7 -46.91 40.34 -26.04
CA ARG A 7 -46.43 39.57 -24.82
C ARG A 7 -47.56 38.76 -24.13
N VAL A 8 -47.39 37.52 -23.63
CA VAL A 8 -46.21 36.66 -23.37
C VAL A 8 -46.61 35.15 -23.26
N ALA A 9 -45.60 34.26 -23.23
CA ALA A 9 -45.59 32.85 -22.78
C ALA A 9 -45.86 31.72 -23.82
N ALA A 10 -44.85 30.86 -23.94
CA ALA A 10 -44.82 29.57 -24.65
C ALA A 10 -43.58 28.79 -24.11
N PRO A 11 -43.44 27.47 -24.37
CA PRO A 11 -44.47 26.43 -24.35
C PRO A 11 -44.01 25.16 -23.57
N SER A 12 -44.89 24.16 -23.53
CA SER A 12 -44.68 22.83 -22.95
C SER A 12 -44.46 21.73 -24.02
N TRP A 13 -44.11 20.51 -23.56
CA TRP A 13 -44.12 19.20 -24.27
C TRP A 13 -42.96 18.88 -25.24
N PRO A 14 -42.81 17.62 -25.73
CA PRO A 14 -43.45 16.33 -25.35
C PRO A 14 -42.44 15.30 -24.79
N CYS A 15 -42.79 14.24 -24.04
CA CYS A 15 -43.75 13.13 -24.25
C CYS A 15 -43.23 12.00 -25.20
N LYS A 16 -43.16 10.77 -24.68
CA LYS A 16 -42.89 9.52 -25.43
C LYS A 16 -44.16 9.04 -26.13
N PRO A 17 -44.06 8.28 -27.24
CA PRO A 17 -45.07 7.31 -27.61
C PRO A 17 -44.53 5.88 -27.74
N THR A 18 -45.34 4.93 -27.26
CA THR A 18 -45.32 3.51 -27.61
C THR A 18 -45.74 3.31 -29.07
N LEU A 19 -45.34 2.22 -29.72
CA LEU A 19 -45.99 1.77 -30.95
C LEU A 19 -46.02 0.23 -31.05
N LEU A 20 -47.15 -0.27 -31.54
CA LEU A 20 -47.52 -1.69 -31.64
C LEU A 20 -47.22 -2.28 -33.03
N VAL A 21 -47.26 -3.62 -33.02
CA VAL A 21 -47.37 -4.55 -34.16
C VAL A 21 -48.28 -4.05 -35.31
N GLY A 22 -47.84 -4.30 -36.55
CA GLY A 22 -48.67 -4.27 -37.77
C GLY A 22 -48.10 -5.21 -38.83
N PHE A 23 -48.93 -6.07 -39.42
CA PHE A 23 -48.50 -7.23 -40.24
C PHE A 23 -49.27 -7.26 -41.58
N ALA A 24 -48.57 -7.28 -42.72
CA ALA A 24 -49.03 -7.69 -44.06
C ALA A 24 -47.78 -7.81 -44.98
N ALA A 25 -47.44 -8.88 -45.70
CA ALA A 25 -48.20 -9.79 -46.60
C ALA A 25 -48.61 -9.10 -47.91
N LEU A 26 -48.36 -9.60 -49.15
CA LEU A 26 -47.68 -10.78 -49.72
C LEU A 26 -46.88 -10.34 -50.98
N TRP A 27 -45.90 -11.09 -51.50
CA TRP A 27 -45.94 -12.09 -52.62
C TRP A 27 -44.45 -12.32 -52.99
N SER A 28 -43.92 -13.43 -53.55
CA SER A 28 -44.44 -14.76 -53.95
C SER A 28 -43.30 -15.81 -53.99
N LEU A 29 -43.64 -17.07 -54.29
CA LEU A 29 -42.74 -18.24 -54.44
C LEU A 29 -42.48 -18.59 -55.94
N PRO A 30 -41.63 -19.56 -56.29
CA PRO A 30 -40.36 -20.00 -55.67
C PRO A 30 -39.19 -20.06 -56.68
N GLY A 31 -37.94 -19.98 -56.18
CA GLY A 31 -36.74 -20.21 -56.99
C GLY A 31 -35.67 -20.99 -56.22
N LEU A 32 -35.49 -22.26 -56.54
CA LEU A 32 -34.37 -23.08 -56.06
C LEU A 32 -33.07 -22.55 -56.67
N VAL A 33 -32.23 -21.90 -55.85
CA VAL A 33 -30.81 -21.75 -56.13
C VAL A 33 -30.07 -22.33 -54.93
N ALA A 34 -29.34 -23.42 -55.15
CA ALA A 34 -28.47 -23.98 -54.14
C ALA A 34 -27.36 -22.98 -53.82
N ALA A 35 -27.29 -22.53 -52.57
CA ALA A 35 -26.06 -21.94 -52.06
C ALA A 35 -25.02 -23.07 -52.01
N LEU A 36 -24.03 -23.01 -52.89
CA LEU A 36 -22.95 -23.99 -52.91
C LEU A 36 -22.24 -24.03 -51.56
N GLU A 37 -22.08 -25.22 -51.01
CA GLU A 37 -21.02 -25.48 -50.04
C GLU A 37 -19.67 -25.25 -50.73
N VAL A 38 -18.99 -24.16 -50.37
CA VAL A 38 -17.56 -24.01 -50.69
C VAL A 38 -16.81 -24.86 -49.67
N GLY A 39 -16.48 -26.10 -50.07
CA GLY A 39 -15.85 -27.07 -49.19
C GLY A 39 -14.44 -26.68 -48.77
N GLU A 40 -14.14 -26.80 -47.48
CA GLU A 40 -12.78 -26.66 -46.95
C GLU A 40 -11.93 -27.89 -47.31
N GLY A 41 -10.91 -27.68 -48.15
CA GLY A 41 -9.93 -28.70 -48.51
C GLY A 41 -8.65 -28.06 -49.04
N PHE A 42 -7.51 -28.57 -48.61
CA PHE A 42 -6.22 -28.16 -49.15
C PHE A 42 -6.06 -28.61 -50.60
N ASP A 43 -5.46 -27.78 -51.45
CA ASP A 43 -5.09 -28.17 -52.81
C ASP A 43 -3.99 -29.23 -52.76
N LEU A 44 -4.39 -30.48 -53.01
CA LEU A 44 -3.51 -31.65 -52.96
C LEU A 44 -2.42 -31.59 -54.04
N ALA A 45 -2.69 -30.97 -55.20
CA ALA A 45 -1.71 -30.83 -56.27
C ALA A 45 -0.60 -29.89 -55.83
N ALA A 46 -0.96 -28.72 -55.27
CA ALA A 46 -0.01 -27.76 -54.72
C ALA A 46 0.87 -28.38 -53.60
N LEU A 47 0.27 -29.18 -52.70
CA LEU A 47 1.03 -29.89 -51.65
C LEU A 47 2.06 -30.87 -52.24
N THR A 48 1.69 -31.69 -53.22
CA THR A 48 2.68 -32.57 -53.90
C THR A 48 3.77 -31.80 -54.62
N THR A 49 3.46 -30.66 -55.26
CA THR A 49 4.47 -29.82 -55.94
C THR A 49 5.50 -29.24 -54.98
N HIS A 50 5.14 -29.04 -53.71
CA HIS A 50 6.04 -28.61 -52.64
C HIS A 50 6.65 -29.77 -51.82
N GLY A 51 6.47 -31.03 -52.25
CA GLY A 51 7.05 -32.21 -51.59
C GLY A 51 6.39 -32.61 -50.27
N ILE A 52 5.16 -32.14 -50.01
CA ILE A 52 4.39 -32.46 -48.80
C ILE A 52 3.46 -33.64 -49.11
N ASP A 53 3.51 -34.71 -48.29
CA ASP A 53 2.62 -35.87 -48.45
C ASP A 53 1.15 -35.45 -48.34
N PRO A 54 0.28 -35.71 -49.34
CA PRO A 54 -1.15 -35.42 -49.30
C PRO A 54 -1.87 -35.92 -48.05
N LYS A 55 -1.40 -37.01 -47.41
CA LYS A 55 -1.98 -37.53 -46.15
C LYS A 55 -1.85 -36.55 -44.97
N VAL A 56 -0.94 -35.59 -45.04
CA VAL A 56 -0.84 -34.50 -44.05
C VAL A 56 -2.06 -33.57 -44.16
N SER A 57 -2.67 -33.45 -45.35
CA SER A 57 -3.91 -32.68 -45.52
C SER A 57 -5.05 -33.25 -44.68
N ASP A 58 -5.21 -34.58 -44.63
CA ASP A 58 -6.22 -35.28 -43.85
C ASP A 58 -6.11 -34.96 -42.35
N TYR A 59 -4.88 -34.76 -41.86
CA TYR A 59 -4.64 -34.43 -40.45
C TYR A 59 -5.10 -33.01 -40.08
N PHE A 60 -4.96 -32.05 -40.99
CA PHE A 60 -5.29 -30.63 -40.77
C PHE A 60 -6.65 -30.19 -41.33
N ARG A 61 -7.35 -31.05 -42.10
CA ARG A 61 -8.58 -30.72 -42.85
C ARG A 61 -9.74 -30.22 -41.99
N SER A 62 -9.83 -30.67 -40.73
CA SER A 62 -11.04 -30.51 -39.90
C SER A 62 -10.96 -29.38 -38.86
N ALA A 63 -9.77 -29.08 -38.35
CA ALA A 63 -9.51 -28.00 -37.38
C ALA A 63 -8.01 -27.89 -37.09
N ALA A 64 -7.56 -26.70 -36.68
CA ALA A 64 -6.24 -26.54 -36.07
C ALA A 64 -6.20 -27.20 -34.68
N ARG A 65 -5.35 -28.21 -34.50
CA ARG A 65 -5.18 -28.98 -33.25
C ARG A 65 -3.71 -29.22 -32.92
N PHE A 66 -3.40 -29.44 -31.64
CA PHE A 66 -2.07 -29.89 -31.23
C PHE A 66 -1.85 -31.36 -31.68
N ARG A 67 -0.59 -31.70 -31.99
CA ARG A 67 -0.17 -33.10 -32.21
C ARG A 67 -0.17 -33.91 -30.91
N GLU A 68 -0.44 -35.20 -31.01
CA GLU A 68 -0.35 -36.13 -29.88
C GLU A 68 1.06 -36.11 -29.25
N GLY A 69 1.13 -36.27 -27.92
CA GLY A 69 2.37 -36.28 -27.16
C GLY A 69 2.58 -35.03 -26.31
N VAL A 70 3.80 -34.83 -25.82
CA VAL A 70 4.18 -33.68 -24.96
C VAL A 70 4.74 -32.55 -25.82
N GLN A 71 4.29 -31.33 -25.59
CA GLN A 71 4.75 -30.12 -26.26
C GLN A 71 4.90 -28.97 -25.26
N VAL A 72 5.91 -28.12 -25.49
CA VAL A 72 6.13 -26.91 -24.71
C VAL A 72 5.16 -25.84 -25.23
N VAL A 73 4.28 -25.34 -24.36
CA VAL A 73 3.25 -24.36 -24.72
C VAL A 73 3.20 -23.21 -23.71
N GLY A 74 2.84 -22.02 -24.15
CA GLY A 74 2.49 -20.90 -23.28
C GLY A 74 1.17 -21.17 -22.55
N LEU A 75 1.17 -21.03 -21.23
CA LEU A 75 -0.01 -21.26 -20.38
C LEU A 75 -0.63 -19.94 -19.91
N ARG A 76 -1.95 -19.80 -20.05
CA ARG A 76 -2.72 -18.67 -19.48
C ARG A 76 -3.93 -19.19 -18.70
N VAL A 77 -4.03 -18.83 -17.42
CA VAL A 77 -5.15 -19.25 -16.53
C VAL A 77 -5.92 -18.03 -16.06
N ASN A 78 -7.23 -17.99 -16.29
CA ASN A 78 -8.12 -16.87 -15.94
C ASN A 78 -7.63 -15.49 -16.43
N GLY A 79 -6.90 -15.46 -17.55
CA GLY A 79 -6.30 -14.26 -18.14
C GLY A 79 -4.85 -13.99 -17.75
N ASN A 80 -4.32 -14.65 -16.71
CA ASN A 80 -2.95 -14.46 -16.23
C ASN A 80 -1.96 -15.38 -16.99
N PRO A 81 -0.91 -14.85 -17.65
CA PRO A 81 0.13 -15.66 -18.27
C PRO A 81 1.05 -16.28 -17.21
N LEU A 82 1.31 -17.58 -17.30
CA LEU A 82 2.11 -18.35 -16.33
C LEU A 82 3.45 -18.85 -16.89
N GLY A 83 3.81 -18.42 -18.11
CA GLY A 83 5.02 -18.84 -18.82
C GLY A 83 4.81 -20.11 -19.64
N LEU A 84 5.91 -20.78 -19.98
CA LEU A 84 5.93 -22.04 -20.73
C LEU A 84 5.71 -23.24 -19.79
N VAL A 85 5.04 -24.28 -20.29
CA VAL A 85 4.79 -25.55 -19.59
C VAL A 85 4.82 -26.72 -20.58
N ASP A 86 5.20 -27.90 -20.10
CA ASP A 86 5.02 -29.16 -20.82
C ASP A 86 3.55 -29.60 -20.74
N ALA A 87 2.80 -29.44 -21.83
CA ALA A 87 1.43 -29.91 -21.96
C ALA A 87 1.39 -31.21 -22.77
N ARG A 88 0.62 -32.19 -22.29
CA ARG A 88 0.37 -33.44 -23.01
C ARG A 88 -0.95 -33.36 -23.76
N PHE A 89 -0.95 -33.82 -25.01
CA PHE A 89 -2.13 -33.90 -25.86
C PHE A 89 -2.41 -35.35 -26.30
N ASP A 90 -3.69 -35.68 -26.45
CA ASP A 90 -4.16 -36.96 -26.99
C ASP A 90 -4.16 -37.00 -28.54
N ALA A 91 -4.57 -38.12 -29.13
CA ALA A 91 -4.66 -38.33 -30.58
C ALA A 91 -5.66 -37.38 -31.29
N GLN A 92 -6.60 -36.79 -30.55
CA GLN A 92 -7.55 -35.80 -31.04
C GLN A 92 -7.03 -34.36 -30.87
N GLY A 93 -5.92 -34.17 -30.15
CA GLY A 93 -5.35 -32.87 -29.79
C GLY A 93 -5.96 -32.26 -28.53
N GLY A 94 -6.72 -33.04 -27.74
CA GLY A 94 -7.29 -32.67 -26.45
C GLY A 94 -6.23 -32.61 -25.35
N LEU A 95 -6.42 -31.72 -24.38
CA LEU A 95 -5.44 -31.45 -23.31
C LEU A 95 -5.58 -32.45 -22.16
N CYS A 96 -4.51 -33.20 -21.88
CA CYS A 96 -4.40 -34.06 -20.70
C CYS A 96 -3.97 -33.23 -19.48
N PHE A 97 -4.81 -33.23 -18.44
CA PHE A 97 -4.51 -32.59 -17.16
C PHE A 97 -3.53 -33.42 -16.32
N THR A 98 -2.24 -33.34 -16.64
CA THR A 98 -1.15 -33.97 -15.89
C THR A 98 -0.92 -33.28 -14.54
N PRO A 99 -0.32 -33.97 -13.54
CA PRO A 99 0.10 -33.36 -12.28
C PRO A 99 0.93 -32.09 -12.45
N GLY A 100 1.94 -32.10 -13.32
CA GLY A 100 2.80 -30.93 -13.57
C GLY A 100 2.07 -29.76 -14.22
N LEU A 101 1.14 -30.03 -15.15
CA LEU A 101 0.29 -28.99 -15.72
C LEU A 101 -0.65 -28.40 -14.66
N LEU A 102 -1.31 -29.23 -13.86
CA LEU A 102 -2.21 -28.81 -12.78
C LEU A 102 -1.47 -28.01 -11.71
N GLU A 103 -0.24 -28.38 -11.38
CA GLU A 103 0.61 -27.66 -10.44
C GLU A 103 1.02 -26.29 -11.00
N LYS A 104 1.58 -26.25 -12.22
CA LYS A 104 1.98 -25.00 -12.88
C LYS A 104 0.80 -24.06 -13.15
N ALA A 105 -0.40 -24.60 -13.35
CA ALA A 105 -1.64 -23.86 -13.53
C ALA A 105 -2.29 -23.40 -12.21
N GLY A 106 -1.80 -23.84 -11.04
CA GLY A 106 -2.40 -23.54 -9.74
C GLY A 106 -3.77 -24.19 -9.52
N LEU A 107 -4.00 -25.40 -10.05
CA LEU A 107 -5.30 -26.07 -10.10
C LEU A 107 -5.39 -27.29 -9.18
N VAL A 108 -6.54 -27.48 -8.52
CA VAL A 108 -6.79 -28.61 -7.61
C VAL A 108 -6.61 -29.92 -8.37
N LYS A 109 -5.81 -30.85 -7.83
CA LYS A 109 -5.56 -32.17 -8.43
C LYS A 109 -6.74 -33.11 -8.13
N PRO A 110 -7.52 -33.55 -9.15
CA PRO A 110 -8.59 -34.52 -8.97
C PRO A 110 -8.07 -35.88 -8.50
N ARG A 111 -8.90 -36.61 -7.75
CA ARG A 111 -8.61 -38.02 -7.41
C ARG A 111 -8.96 -38.99 -8.55
N GLY A 112 -9.88 -38.62 -9.44
CA GLY A 112 -10.20 -39.39 -10.64
C GLY A 112 -9.08 -39.32 -11.67
N ILE A 113 -8.78 -40.46 -12.30
CA ILE A 113 -7.80 -40.62 -13.37
C ILE A 113 -8.54 -41.17 -14.59
N LEU A 114 -8.35 -40.55 -15.75
CA LEU A 114 -9.01 -40.93 -17.01
C LEU A 114 -8.21 -41.95 -17.82
N LEU A 115 -6.89 -42.02 -17.60
CA LEU A 115 -5.95 -42.90 -18.30
C LEU A 115 -4.91 -43.43 -17.31
N GLU A 116 -4.97 -44.73 -17.01
CA GLU A 116 -3.94 -45.46 -16.26
C GLU A 116 -3.00 -46.21 -17.21
N GLY A 117 -1.72 -46.35 -16.83
CA GLY A 117 -0.70 -47.04 -17.65
C GLY A 117 0.61 -46.29 -17.88
N VAL A 118 0.83 -45.15 -17.21
CA VAL A 118 2.06 -44.33 -17.30
C VAL A 118 2.54 -43.96 -15.89
N THR A 119 3.77 -43.47 -15.75
CA THR A 119 4.32 -43.01 -14.46
C THR A 119 3.40 -41.98 -13.77
N PRO A 120 3.40 -41.89 -12.42
CA PRO A 120 2.46 -41.06 -11.67
C PRO A 120 2.40 -39.58 -12.11
N ASP A 121 3.50 -39.05 -12.63
CA ASP A 121 3.65 -37.66 -13.08
C ASP A 121 3.04 -37.39 -14.48
N GLN A 122 2.65 -38.44 -15.20
CA GLN A 122 2.12 -38.38 -16.57
C GLN A 122 0.66 -38.87 -16.69
N ALA A 123 0.00 -39.19 -15.58
CA ALA A 123 -1.41 -39.60 -15.53
C ALA A 123 -2.35 -38.43 -15.88
N CYS A 124 -3.41 -38.69 -16.66
CA CYS A 124 -4.41 -37.68 -17.01
C CYS A 124 -5.52 -37.67 -15.95
N HIS A 125 -5.66 -36.57 -15.21
CA HIS A 125 -6.69 -36.44 -14.18
C HIS A 125 -8.03 -35.97 -14.75
N ASP A 126 -9.13 -36.41 -14.12
CA ASP A 126 -10.49 -35.97 -14.48
C ASP A 126 -10.81 -34.56 -13.94
N PHE A 127 -10.14 -33.56 -14.50
CA PHE A 127 -10.34 -32.16 -14.09
C PHE A 127 -11.67 -31.59 -14.61
N LEU A 128 -12.09 -31.99 -15.81
CA LEU A 128 -13.32 -31.49 -16.42
C LEU A 128 -14.57 -32.14 -15.81
N GLY A 129 -14.51 -33.42 -15.39
CA GLY A 129 -15.59 -34.05 -14.63
C GLY A 129 -15.78 -33.45 -13.23
N GLN A 130 -14.68 -33.11 -12.54
CA GLN A 130 -14.76 -32.44 -11.23
C GLN A 130 -15.15 -30.95 -11.35
N PHE A 131 -14.73 -30.26 -12.42
CA PHE A 131 -14.95 -28.82 -12.61
C PHE A 131 -15.53 -28.50 -14.01
N PRO A 132 -16.79 -28.89 -14.29
CA PRO A 132 -17.39 -28.83 -15.63
C PRO A 132 -17.62 -27.41 -16.19
N ALA A 133 -17.54 -26.37 -15.34
CA ALA A 133 -17.55 -24.98 -15.78
C ALA A 133 -16.20 -24.50 -16.37
N THR A 134 -15.20 -25.38 -16.45
CA THR A 134 -13.89 -25.05 -17.04
C THR A 134 -13.97 -24.96 -18.56
N MET A 135 -13.57 -23.82 -19.12
CA MET A 135 -13.36 -23.67 -20.56
C MET A 135 -11.88 -23.86 -20.90
N VAL A 136 -11.59 -24.85 -21.75
CA VAL A 136 -10.26 -25.04 -22.35
C VAL A 136 -10.28 -24.45 -23.76
N ARG A 137 -9.35 -23.55 -24.07
CA ARG A 137 -9.14 -23.02 -25.43
C ARG A 137 -7.70 -23.28 -25.86
N LEU A 138 -7.56 -24.07 -26.91
CA LEU A 138 -6.28 -24.49 -27.48
C LEU A 138 -5.95 -23.61 -28.69
N ARG A 139 -4.71 -23.12 -28.77
CA ARG A 139 -4.22 -22.23 -29.83
C ARG A 139 -2.91 -22.78 -30.41
N PRO A 140 -2.96 -23.87 -31.20
CA PRO A 140 -1.76 -24.49 -31.78
C PRO A 140 -1.04 -23.60 -32.80
N GLY A 141 -1.70 -22.59 -33.37
CA GLY A 141 -1.03 -21.60 -34.24
C GLY A 141 -0.14 -20.59 -33.50
N THR A 142 -0.16 -20.58 -32.17
CA THR A 142 0.68 -19.72 -31.32
C THR A 142 1.26 -20.48 -30.11
N ASP A 143 1.27 -21.81 -30.16
CA ASP A 143 1.64 -22.71 -29.08
C ASP A 143 1.08 -22.30 -27.70
N GLU A 144 -0.20 -21.92 -27.62
CA GLU A 144 -0.82 -21.42 -26.38
C GLU A 144 -1.99 -22.30 -25.89
N VAL A 145 -2.03 -22.55 -24.58
CA VAL A 145 -3.12 -23.19 -23.85
C VAL A 145 -3.76 -22.17 -22.90
N VAL A 146 -5.06 -21.96 -23.05
CA VAL A 146 -5.83 -20.98 -22.28
C VAL A 146 -6.91 -21.70 -21.48
N LEU A 147 -6.80 -21.64 -20.15
CA LEU A 147 -7.76 -22.22 -19.22
C LEU A 147 -8.57 -21.09 -18.56
N VAL A 148 -9.89 -21.22 -18.55
CA VAL A 148 -10.78 -20.40 -17.73
C VAL A 148 -11.51 -21.33 -16.77
N VAL A 149 -11.20 -21.23 -15.48
CA VAL A 149 -11.62 -22.16 -14.42
C VAL A 149 -12.45 -21.43 -13.36
N PRO A 150 -13.45 -22.09 -12.75
CA PRO A 150 -14.16 -21.52 -11.60
C PRO A 150 -13.22 -21.38 -10.40
N THR A 151 -13.51 -20.41 -9.52
CA THR A 151 -12.63 -20.07 -8.37
C THR A 151 -12.35 -21.24 -7.42
N GLN A 152 -13.29 -22.18 -7.29
CA GLN A 152 -13.15 -23.40 -6.49
C GLN A 152 -12.23 -24.49 -7.11
N ALA A 153 -11.85 -24.33 -8.38
CA ALA A 153 -10.97 -25.25 -9.10
C ALA A 153 -9.51 -24.79 -9.12
N LEU A 154 -9.28 -23.49 -8.87
CA LEU A 154 -7.98 -23.00 -8.39
C LEU A 154 -7.70 -23.70 -7.06
N ARG A 155 -6.45 -24.13 -6.83
CA ARG A 155 -6.01 -24.37 -5.47
C ARG A 155 -6.20 -23.04 -4.72
N GLU A 156 -6.61 -23.11 -3.45
CA GLU A 156 -6.18 -22.05 -2.54
C GLU A 156 -4.67 -21.88 -2.73
N PRO A 157 -4.09 -20.66 -2.66
CA PRO A 157 -2.65 -20.50 -2.78
C PRO A 157 -1.92 -21.20 -1.62
N GLN A 158 -1.79 -22.52 -1.74
CA GLN A 158 -0.77 -23.33 -1.13
C GLN A 158 0.51 -22.66 -1.59
N TRP A 159 1.34 -22.33 -0.61
CA TRP A 159 2.69 -21.87 -0.85
C TRP A 159 3.29 -22.76 -1.93
N GLU A 160 3.62 -22.18 -3.10
CA GLU A 160 4.76 -22.72 -3.80
C GLU A 160 5.87 -22.76 -2.75
N ALA A 161 6.58 -23.88 -2.69
CA ALA A 161 7.90 -23.92 -2.07
C ALA A 161 8.92 -23.13 -2.93
N GLY A 162 8.48 -22.01 -3.52
CA GLY A 162 9.36 -20.93 -3.92
C GLY A 162 10.16 -20.55 -2.70
N SER A 163 11.47 -20.59 -2.84
CA SER A 163 12.40 -20.24 -1.79
C SER A 163 12.21 -18.76 -1.45
N PHE A 164 11.35 -18.47 -0.47
CA PHE A 164 11.33 -17.17 0.16
C PHE A 164 12.76 -16.85 0.56
N SER A 165 13.30 -15.72 0.12
CA SER A 165 14.66 -15.34 0.44
C SER A 165 14.79 -15.18 1.95
N ARG A 166 15.86 -15.79 2.48
CA ARG A 166 16.15 -15.89 3.91
C ARG A 166 17.58 -15.46 4.18
N GLY A 167 17.81 -15.00 5.40
CA GLY A 167 19.09 -14.55 5.88
C GLY A 167 19.50 -13.18 5.35
N GLY A 168 20.74 -13.07 4.92
CA GLY A 168 21.42 -11.78 4.81
C GLY A 168 21.82 -11.22 6.19
N ALA A 169 22.58 -10.12 6.14
CA ALA A 169 23.02 -9.37 7.31
C ALA A 169 23.06 -7.88 6.99
N ALA A 170 22.31 -7.07 7.73
CA ALA A 170 22.35 -5.61 7.60
C ALA A 170 21.89 -4.94 8.91
N ALA A 171 22.53 -3.83 9.27
CA ALA A 171 22.07 -2.95 10.34
C ALA A 171 21.26 -1.79 9.77
N LEU A 172 20.30 -1.27 10.55
CA LEU A 172 19.50 -0.11 10.19
C LEU A 172 19.46 0.93 11.31
N PHE A 173 19.25 2.18 10.91
CA PHE A 173 18.92 3.29 11.79
C PHE A 173 17.84 4.16 11.15
N ASN A 174 16.66 4.17 11.75
CA ASN A 174 15.53 5.01 11.36
C ASN A 174 15.44 6.26 12.24
N TYR A 175 14.99 7.36 11.65
CA TYR A 175 14.72 8.61 12.36
C TYR A 175 13.43 9.27 11.84
N ASP A 176 12.68 9.88 12.76
CA ASP A 176 11.60 10.83 12.46
C ASP A 176 11.67 11.96 13.50
N VAL A 177 12.13 13.13 13.06
CA VAL A 177 12.35 14.31 13.90
C VAL A 177 11.36 15.39 13.49
N LEU A 178 10.58 15.84 14.46
CA LEU A 178 9.60 16.91 14.33
C LEU A 178 10.01 18.09 15.21
N GLY A 179 10.07 19.29 14.64
CA GLY A 179 10.39 20.53 15.31
C GLY A 179 9.32 21.59 15.08
N TYR A 180 9.07 22.38 16.12
CA TYR A 180 8.15 23.49 16.11
C TYR A 180 8.68 24.65 16.97
N ASP A 181 8.68 25.85 16.42
CA ASP A 181 9.04 27.09 17.11
C ASP A 181 7.99 28.17 16.78
N SER A 182 7.38 28.73 17.81
CA SER A 182 6.45 29.86 17.70
C SER A 182 7.01 31.06 18.44
N HIS A 183 6.88 32.23 17.83
CA HIS A 183 7.16 33.51 18.44
C HIS A 183 5.84 34.29 18.51
N SER A 184 5.20 34.28 19.68
CA SER A 184 3.93 34.95 19.96
C SER A 184 4.08 36.13 20.91
N ARG A 185 3.10 37.04 20.95
CA ARG A 185 3.04 38.12 21.97
C ARG A 185 3.03 37.60 23.42
N SER A 186 2.56 36.37 23.64
CA SER A 186 2.56 35.67 24.94
C SER A 186 3.90 35.03 25.31
N GLY A 187 4.90 35.08 24.42
CA GLY A 187 6.21 34.46 24.58
C GLY A 187 6.52 33.43 23.48
N PRO A 188 7.77 32.96 23.39
CA PRO A 188 8.13 31.90 22.47
C PRO A 188 7.66 30.54 23.01
N THR A 189 7.20 29.66 22.11
CA THR A 189 6.94 28.24 22.45
C THR A 189 7.80 27.35 21.56
N ARG A 190 8.55 26.43 22.15
CA ARG A 190 9.44 25.51 21.43
C ARG A 190 9.14 24.07 21.76
N PHE A 191 9.01 23.25 20.72
CA PHE A 191 8.76 21.83 20.82
C PHE A 191 9.65 21.08 19.83
N VAL A 192 10.35 20.04 20.29
CA VAL A 192 11.08 19.11 19.43
C VAL A 192 10.78 17.70 19.90
N SER A 193 10.49 16.79 18.97
CA SER A 193 10.39 15.37 19.25
C SER A 193 11.16 14.56 18.22
N ALA A 194 11.85 13.51 18.66
CA ALA A 194 12.60 12.60 17.81
C ALA A 194 12.24 11.15 18.15
N TYR A 195 11.75 10.41 17.17
CA TYR A 195 11.74 8.95 17.20
C TYR A 195 13.03 8.46 16.57
N THR A 196 13.69 7.51 17.23
CA THR A 196 14.85 6.80 16.68
C THR A 196 14.64 5.31 16.86
N GLU A 197 15.03 4.54 15.85
CA GLU A 197 15.00 3.08 15.93
C GLU A 197 16.28 2.53 15.32
N ALA A 198 17.09 1.89 16.18
CA ALA A 198 18.28 1.18 15.77
C ALA A 198 17.99 -0.32 15.74
N GLY A 199 18.56 -1.04 14.79
CA GLY A 199 18.35 -2.47 14.69
C GLY A 199 19.29 -3.16 13.71
N PHE A 200 19.15 -4.48 13.61
CA PHE A 200 19.78 -5.25 12.55
C PHE A 200 18.93 -6.48 12.21
N ASN A 201 19.14 -6.98 11.00
CA ASN A 201 18.69 -8.30 10.57
C ASN A 201 19.91 -9.21 10.41
N LEU A 202 19.82 -10.44 10.89
CA LEU A 202 20.87 -11.45 10.76
C LEU A 202 20.26 -12.85 10.75
N GLN A 203 20.35 -13.57 9.63
CA GLN A 203 19.86 -14.97 9.55
C GLN A 203 18.39 -15.13 9.98
N ASP A 204 17.52 -14.26 9.44
CA ASP A 204 16.08 -14.09 9.78
C ASP A 204 15.78 -13.61 11.22
N TRP A 205 16.78 -13.38 12.07
CA TRP A 205 16.56 -12.67 13.33
C TRP A 205 16.42 -11.17 13.07
N ILE A 206 15.36 -10.58 13.61
CA ILE A 206 15.08 -9.15 13.64
C ILE A 206 15.42 -8.66 15.04
N VAL A 207 16.39 -7.75 15.18
CA VAL A 207 16.65 -7.05 16.44
C VAL A 207 16.31 -5.58 16.25
N ARG A 208 15.51 -5.01 17.16
CA ARG A 208 15.07 -3.60 17.13
C ARG A 208 15.16 -3.01 18.53
N SER A 209 15.52 -1.73 18.61
CA SER A 209 15.42 -0.89 19.81
C SER A 209 14.92 0.48 19.42
N ARG A 210 13.74 0.86 19.92
CA ARG A 210 13.08 2.14 19.61
C ARG A 210 13.08 3.07 20.81
N GLN A 211 13.56 4.30 20.61
CA GLN A 211 13.51 5.38 21.58
C GLN A 211 12.61 6.52 21.08
N PHE A 212 12.02 7.25 22.03
CA PHE A 212 11.31 8.48 21.78
C PHE A 212 11.85 9.56 22.71
N SER A 213 12.29 10.68 22.13
CA SER A 213 12.74 11.86 22.88
C SER A 213 11.82 13.02 22.58
N VAL A 214 11.40 13.76 23.61
CA VAL A 214 10.59 14.96 23.49
C VAL A 214 11.14 16.07 24.36
N SER A 215 11.25 17.27 23.81
CA SER A 215 11.63 18.50 24.52
C SER A 215 10.53 19.53 24.32
N ASP A 216 9.89 19.91 25.41
CA ASP A 216 8.82 20.92 25.46
C ASP A 216 9.32 22.10 26.30
N ASN A 217 9.52 23.26 25.66
CA ASN A 217 9.99 24.50 26.27
C ASN A 217 11.24 24.32 27.15
N GLY A 218 12.18 23.48 26.69
CA GLY A 218 13.44 23.17 27.37
C GLY A 218 13.38 22.01 28.37
N LYS A 219 12.20 21.45 28.65
CA LYS A 219 12.05 20.23 29.46
C LYS A 219 12.13 19.01 28.56
N THR A 220 13.27 18.32 28.59
CA THR A 220 13.49 17.10 27.80
C THR A 220 13.15 15.84 28.60
N ARG A 221 12.41 14.92 27.98
CA ARG A 221 12.12 13.56 28.47
C ARG A 221 12.44 12.56 27.36
N THR A 222 13.23 11.55 27.68
CA THR A 222 13.54 10.43 26.78
C THR A 222 12.92 9.16 27.34
N GLU A 223 12.25 8.41 26.49
CA GLU A 223 11.60 7.14 26.81
C GLU A 223 12.14 6.04 25.89
N HIS A 224 12.34 4.86 26.47
CA HIS A 224 12.71 3.67 25.72
C HIS A 224 11.45 2.81 25.54
N LEU A 225 10.94 2.74 24.31
CA LEU A 225 9.63 2.17 24.03
C LEU A 225 9.68 0.64 24.06
N HIS A 226 10.61 0.04 23.31
CA HIS A 226 10.83 -1.40 23.27
C HIS A 226 12.24 -1.71 22.77
N ALA A 227 12.77 -2.88 23.17
CA ALA A 227 13.95 -3.48 22.56
C ALA A 227 13.80 -5.00 22.59
N TYR A 228 13.71 -5.61 21.42
CA TYR A 228 13.41 -7.03 21.28
C TYR A 228 14.24 -7.69 20.17
N ALA A 229 14.39 -9.00 20.30
CA ALA A 229 14.79 -9.92 19.25
C ALA A 229 13.57 -10.75 18.83
N GLN A 230 13.35 -10.91 17.52
CA GLN A 230 12.24 -11.63 16.93
C GLN A 230 12.73 -12.64 15.88
N ARG A 231 12.05 -13.77 15.77
CA ARG A 231 12.19 -14.69 14.64
C ARG A 231 10.90 -15.47 14.37
N ASP A 232 10.59 -15.70 13.10
CA ASP A 232 9.48 -16.55 12.69
C ASP A 232 9.89 -18.03 12.66
N ILE A 233 9.09 -18.88 13.30
CA ILE A 233 9.26 -20.34 13.36
C ILE A 233 8.29 -20.96 12.36
N ALA A 234 8.76 -21.12 11.12
CA ALA A 234 7.94 -21.56 9.99
C ALA A 234 7.19 -22.89 10.25
N ALA A 235 7.81 -23.85 10.94
CA ALA A 235 7.19 -25.15 11.27
C ALA A 235 5.99 -25.04 12.23
N LEU A 236 5.85 -23.93 12.95
CA LEU A 236 4.73 -23.66 13.86
C LEU A 236 3.81 -22.54 13.36
N HIS A 237 4.09 -21.94 12.20
CA HIS A 237 3.38 -20.79 11.63
C HIS A 237 3.30 -19.56 12.56
N SER A 238 4.24 -19.46 13.51
CA SER A 238 4.22 -18.50 14.61
C SER A 238 5.53 -17.74 14.75
N THR A 239 5.44 -16.56 15.36
CA THR A 239 6.54 -15.66 15.65
C THR A 239 6.94 -15.78 17.12
N PHE A 240 8.23 -15.88 17.39
CA PHE A 240 8.82 -15.81 18.72
C PHE A 240 9.47 -14.43 18.92
N GLN A 241 9.30 -13.84 20.11
CA GLN A 241 9.95 -12.60 20.52
C GLN A 241 10.52 -12.71 21.94
N ALA A 242 11.63 -12.02 22.18
CA ALA A 242 12.29 -11.91 23.48
C ALA A 242 12.81 -10.48 23.73
N GLY A 243 12.70 -9.97 24.96
CA GLY A 243 13.19 -8.65 25.36
C GLY A 243 12.10 -7.77 25.98
N GLN A 244 12.22 -6.46 25.82
CA GLN A 244 11.20 -5.47 26.19
C GLN A 244 10.23 -5.31 25.04
N LEU A 245 8.98 -5.74 25.23
CA LEU A 245 8.01 -5.97 24.17
C LEU A 245 6.59 -5.63 24.62
N SER A 246 5.69 -5.42 23.66
CA SER A 246 4.25 -5.23 23.93
C SER A 246 3.51 -6.53 23.63
N SER A 247 2.61 -6.95 24.51
CA SER A 247 1.90 -8.22 24.39
C SER A 247 0.98 -8.23 23.17
N ASN A 248 1.27 -9.12 22.20
CA ASN A 248 0.40 -9.34 21.07
C ASN A 248 -0.62 -10.44 21.41
N ASN A 249 -1.70 -10.08 22.09
CA ASN A 249 -2.76 -11.02 22.49
C ASN A 249 -4.15 -10.46 22.12
N PRO A 250 -5.05 -11.22 21.45
CA PRO A 250 -6.35 -10.71 21.01
C PRO A 250 -7.35 -10.39 22.16
N LEU A 251 -7.07 -10.86 23.38
CA LEU A 251 -7.91 -10.67 24.58
C LEU A 251 -7.30 -9.71 25.61
N PHE A 252 -5.98 -9.70 25.75
CA PHE A 252 -5.24 -8.94 26.79
C PHE A 252 -4.07 -8.12 26.21
N GLY A 253 -4.14 -7.73 24.93
CA GLY A 253 -3.01 -7.11 24.23
C GLY A 253 -2.65 -5.72 24.74
N GLY A 254 -1.40 -5.31 24.50
CA GLY A 254 -0.90 -3.96 24.78
C GLY A 254 -0.11 -3.79 26.08
N ILE A 255 0.00 -4.86 26.87
CA ILE A 255 0.77 -4.86 28.11
C ILE A 255 2.26 -4.76 27.76
N GLN A 256 2.95 -3.75 28.30
CA GLN A 256 4.40 -3.63 28.15
C GLN A 256 5.08 -4.57 29.14
N LEU A 257 5.91 -5.50 28.66
CA LEU A 257 6.59 -6.49 29.51
C LEU A 257 8.04 -6.72 29.10
N SER A 258 8.85 -7.17 30.05
CA SER A 258 10.22 -7.63 29.87
C SER A 258 10.23 -9.16 29.98
N GLY A 259 10.39 -9.88 28.87
CA GLY A 259 10.29 -11.33 28.87
C GLY A 259 10.22 -11.93 27.47
N LEU A 260 9.35 -12.94 27.31
CA LEU A 260 9.20 -13.76 26.11
C LEU A 260 7.74 -13.75 25.65
N GLN A 261 7.50 -13.77 24.33
CA GLN A 261 6.18 -14.10 23.78
C GLN A 261 6.26 -14.95 22.51
N PHE A 262 5.18 -15.66 22.23
CA PHE A 262 4.99 -16.53 21.08
C PHE A 262 3.55 -16.38 20.57
N PHE A 263 3.36 -16.14 19.27
CA PHE A 263 2.04 -15.84 18.71
C PHE A 263 1.92 -16.18 17.21
N PRO A 264 0.72 -16.55 16.71
CA PRO A 264 0.48 -16.83 15.30
C PRO A 264 0.42 -15.53 14.47
N ASP A 265 1.50 -15.23 13.75
CA ASP A 265 1.61 -14.06 12.87
C ASP A 265 2.32 -14.39 11.54
N GLY A 266 2.93 -15.57 11.42
CA GLY A 266 3.87 -15.85 10.33
C GLY A 266 3.29 -15.81 8.91
N GLN A 267 1.98 -15.95 8.70
CA GLN A 267 1.41 -16.13 7.35
C GLN A 267 0.00 -15.53 7.13
N SER A 268 -0.48 -14.70 8.06
CA SER A 268 -1.83 -14.13 7.99
C SER A 268 -1.93 -13.07 6.89
N ARG A 269 -2.82 -13.27 5.89
CA ARG A 269 -3.02 -12.42 4.69
C ARG A 269 -3.58 -11.01 4.95
N ALA A 270 -3.51 -10.54 6.19
CA ALA A 270 -3.77 -9.15 6.56
C ALA A 270 -2.49 -8.34 6.29
N PRO A 271 -2.44 -7.44 5.28
CA PRO A 271 -1.27 -6.57 5.12
C PRO A 271 -1.05 -5.78 6.41
N ALA A 272 0.18 -5.70 6.88
CA ALA A 272 0.54 -4.90 8.07
C ALA A 272 0.05 -3.46 7.87
N GLY A 273 -1.00 -3.06 8.60
CA GLY A 273 -1.78 -1.84 8.35
C GLY A 273 -3.29 -2.07 8.15
N SER A 274 -3.80 -3.30 8.05
CA SER A 274 -5.23 -3.60 7.90
C SER A 274 -6.05 -3.48 9.20
N ASN A 275 -5.73 -2.49 10.05
CA ASN A 275 -6.62 -2.10 11.14
C ASN A 275 -7.63 -1.07 10.65
N ASN A 276 -8.89 -1.17 11.08
CA ASN A 276 -9.93 -0.19 10.76
C ASN A 276 -9.90 1.01 11.73
N ALA A 277 -8.78 1.25 12.41
CA ALA A 277 -8.62 2.43 13.26
C ALA A 277 -8.47 3.67 12.37
N VAL A 278 -9.53 4.47 12.35
CA VAL A 278 -9.57 5.77 11.68
C VAL A 278 -9.66 6.85 12.74
N VAL A 279 -8.76 7.81 12.68
CA VAL A 279 -8.83 9.04 13.47
C VAL A 279 -9.21 10.18 12.52
N GLU A 280 -10.42 10.72 12.67
CA GLU A 280 -10.92 11.86 11.91
C GLU A 280 -11.14 13.08 12.81
N GLY A 281 -10.99 14.28 12.27
CA GLY A 281 -11.27 15.53 12.98
C GLY A 281 -11.01 16.76 12.13
N LEU A 282 -11.20 17.94 12.72
CA LEU A 282 -11.05 19.24 12.05
C LEU A 282 -10.03 20.15 12.75
N ALA A 283 -8.87 20.33 12.12
CA ALA A 283 -7.86 21.30 12.55
C ALA A 283 -8.28 22.72 12.12
N GLN A 284 -8.23 23.68 13.05
CA GLN A 284 -8.66 25.08 12.83
C GLN A 284 -7.53 26.00 12.38
N SER A 285 -6.30 25.53 12.51
CA SER A 285 -5.05 26.14 12.10
C SER A 285 -4.06 24.99 11.86
N GLN A 286 -2.82 25.28 11.51
CA GLN A 286 -1.78 24.26 11.48
C GLN A 286 -1.68 23.61 12.87
N ALA A 287 -1.69 22.28 12.94
CA ALA A 287 -1.80 21.56 14.20
C ALA A 287 -0.93 20.31 14.22
N ARG A 288 -0.53 19.90 15.43
CA ARG A 288 0.13 18.63 15.71
C ARG A 288 -0.92 17.66 16.24
N VAL A 289 -1.11 16.54 15.55
CA VAL A 289 -1.99 15.45 16.00
C VAL A 289 -1.11 14.39 16.67
N GLU A 290 -1.24 14.29 17.98
CA GLU A 290 -0.69 13.19 18.78
C GLU A 290 -1.75 12.09 18.92
N VAL A 291 -1.37 10.83 18.69
CA VAL A 291 -2.20 9.67 18.98
C VAL A 291 -1.47 8.79 20.00
N ARG A 292 -2.07 8.64 21.19
CA ARG A 292 -1.59 7.76 22.25
C ARG A 292 -2.45 6.50 22.35
N GLN A 293 -1.84 5.39 22.72
CA GLN A 293 -2.53 4.15 23.10
C GLN A 293 -1.91 3.64 24.40
N SER A 294 -2.74 3.36 25.41
CA SER A 294 -2.27 2.95 26.75
C SER A 294 -1.21 3.90 27.34
N GLY A 295 -1.40 5.22 27.14
CA GLY A 295 -0.46 6.27 27.57
C GLY A 295 0.78 6.48 26.70
N VAL A 296 1.17 5.50 25.87
CA VAL A 296 2.34 5.57 24.97
C VAL A 296 1.97 6.34 23.71
N LEU A 297 2.83 7.26 23.25
CA LEU A 297 2.67 7.96 21.98
C LEU A 297 3.05 7.04 20.82
N ILE A 298 2.05 6.65 20.00
CA ILE A 298 2.21 5.69 18.90
C ILE A 298 2.36 6.38 17.54
N HIS A 299 1.85 7.61 17.41
CA HIS A 299 1.94 8.41 16.21
C HIS A 299 1.89 9.90 16.57
N SER A 300 2.67 10.72 15.87
CA SER A 300 2.63 12.18 15.96
C SER A 300 2.91 12.74 14.58
N THR A 301 2.02 13.59 14.07
CA THR A 301 2.19 14.19 12.74
C THR A 301 1.70 15.64 12.73
N LEU A 302 2.20 16.43 11.78
CA LEU A 302 1.63 17.74 11.48
C LEU A 302 0.49 17.58 10.47
N VAL A 303 -0.61 18.25 10.74
CA VAL A 303 -1.72 18.39 9.79
C VAL A 303 -1.87 19.85 9.39
N PRO A 304 -2.18 20.12 8.10
CA PRO A 304 -2.57 21.45 7.68
C PRO A 304 -3.92 21.83 8.30
N GLU A 305 -4.23 23.12 8.20
CA GLU A 305 -5.51 23.72 8.58
C GLU A 305 -6.63 23.18 7.67
N GLY A 306 -7.51 22.33 8.21
CA GLY A 306 -8.45 21.53 7.43
C GLY A 306 -8.95 20.25 8.13
N PRO A 307 -9.87 19.50 7.48
CA PRO A 307 -10.18 18.15 7.92
C PRO A 307 -8.95 17.26 7.78
N PHE A 308 -8.74 16.35 8.74
CA PHE A 308 -7.70 15.34 8.65
C PHE A 308 -8.29 13.95 8.92
N ARG A 309 -7.69 12.94 8.29
CA ARG A 309 -8.02 11.52 8.46
C ARG A 309 -6.72 10.73 8.52
N LEU A 310 -6.45 10.09 9.66
CA LEU A 310 -5.31 9.20 9.85
C LEU A 310 -5.81 7.74 9.81
N THR A 311 -5.13 6.90 9.03
CA THR A 311 -5.44 5.48 8.82
C THR A 311 -4.15 4.66 8.81
N GLY A 312 -4.23 3.36 9.08
CA GLY A 312 -3.03 2.50 9.10
C GLY A 312 -2.10 2.82 10.26
N LEU A 313 -2.66 3.29 11.38
CA LEU A 313 -1.90 3.62 12.58
C LEU A 313 -1.20 2.36 13.13
N PRO A 314 0.06 2.45 13.60
CA PRO A 314 0.77 1.33 14.19
C PRO A 314 0.28 1.07 15.62
N LEU A 315 -0.92 0.50 15.74
CA LEU A 315 -1.53 0.15 17.02
C LEU A 315 -0.63 -0.82 17.81
N LEU A 316 -0.47 -0.58 19.10
CA LEU A 316 0.16 -1.52 20.03
C LEU A 316 -0.73 -2.74 20.28
N ASN A 317 -2.06 -2.56 20.18
CA ASN A 317 -3.05 -3.61 20.40
C ASN A 317 -4.44 -3.25 19.83
N GLY A 318 -5.37 -4.21 19.84
CA GLY A 318 -6.78 -4.06 19.43
C GLY A 318 -7.80 -4.08 20.59
N THR A 319 -7.38 -3.66 21.79
CA THR A 319 -8.13 -3.78 23.05
C THR A 319 -8.19 -2.49 23.88
N SER A 320 -7.26 -1.56 23.67
CA SER A 320 -7.11 -0.28 24.37
C SER A 320 -7.45 0.88 23.44
N ASP A 321 -8.17 1.87 23.94
CA ASP A 321 -8.62 3.02 23.15
C ASP A 321 -7.45 3.91 22.68
N LEU A 322 -7.69 4.67 21.61
CA LEU A 322 -6.77 5.72 21.17
C LEU A 322 -7.16 7.05 21.82
N GLU A 323 -6.25 7.66 22.57
CA GLU A 323 -6.36 9.04 23.02
C GLU A 323 -5.71 9.95 21.97
N VAL A 324 -6.55 10.67 21.25
CA VAL A 324 -6.13 11.63 20.23
C VAL A 324 -6.02 13.01 20.86
N SER A 325 -4.97 13.75 20.55
CA SER A 325 -4.78 15.14 20.97
C SER A 325 -4.38 16.00 19.77
N VAL A 326 -5.25 16.94 19.42
CA VAL A 326 -5.00 17.97 18.41
C VAL A 326 -4.51 19.21 19.13
N ILE A 327 -3.25 19.57 18.92
CA ILE A 327 -2.58 20.70 19.58
C ILE A 327 -2.27 21.74 18.51
N ASP A 328 -2.87 22.92 18.61
CA ASP A 328 -2.64 23.99 17.65
C ASP A 328 -1.31 24.73 17.88
N VAL A 329 -0.91 25.55 16.91
CA VAL A 329 0.25 26.45 16.97
C VAL A 329 0.24 27.44 18.16
N ARG A 330 -0.91 27.68 18.79
CA ARG A 330 -1.05 28.58 19.95
C ARG A 330 -1.08 27.82 21.29
N GLY A 331 -0.89 26.49 21.26
CA GLY A 331 -0.92 25.62 22.43
C GLY A 331 -2.33 25.21 22.90
N ALA A 332 -3.39 25.59 22.18
CA ALA A 332 -4.74 25.12 22.48
C ALA A 332 -4.87 23.64 22.11
N ARG A 333 -5.12 22.81 23.13
CA ARG A 333 -5.29 21.36 22.99
C ARG A 333 -6.77 20.99 23.00
N ARG A 334 -7.19 20.20 22.01
CA ARG A 334 -8.40 19.37 22.05
C ARG A 334 -7.99 17.92 22.18
N SER A 335 -8.74 17.12 22.93
CA SER A 335 -8.51 15.68 23.02
C SER A 335 -9.81 14.90 22.99
N PHE A 336 -9.83 13.81 22.22
CA PHE A 336 -10.96 12.90 22.07
C PHE A 336 -10.47 11.46 22.06
N VAL A 337 -11.38 10.51 22.27
CA VAL A 337 -11.07 9.08 22.38
C VAL A 337 -11.74 8.33 21.24
N VAL A 338 -10.98 7.49 20.52
CA VAL A 338 -11.54 6.53 19.55
C VAL A 338 -11.57 5.14 20.22
N PRO A 339 -12.76 4.58 20.53
CA PRO A 339 -12.86 3.35 21.31
C PRO A 339 -12.33 2.11 20.59
N ALA A 340 -11.65 1.22 21.31
CA ALA A 340 -11.02 0.04 20.73
C ALA A 340 -11.96 -0.89 19.97
N ALA A 341 -13.24 -0.93 20.37
CA ALA A 341 -14.25 -1.74 19.72
C ALA A 341 -14.58 -1.29 18.28
N SER A 342 -14.30 -0.04 17.89
CA SER A 342 -14.51 0.44 16.52
C SER A 342 -13.38 0.07 15.55
N PHE A 343 -12.22 -0.43 16.04
CA PHE A 343 -11.08 -0.83 15.19
C PHE A 343 -11.29 -2.17 14.48
N ALA A 344 -12.35 -2.90 14.87
CA ALA A 344 -12.60 -4.26 14.42
C ALA A 344 -12.76 -4.33 12.88
N GLY A 345 -11.95 -5.19 12.26
CA GLY A 345 -12.00 -5.44 10.83
C GLY A 345 -13.17 -6.35 10.42
N VAL A 346 -13.26 -6.59 9.12
CA VAL A 346 -14.09 -7.67 8.58
C VAL A 346 -13.42 -9.04 8.80
N ALA A 347 -12.11 -9.11 9.00
CA ALA A 347 -11.38 -10.36 9.20
C ALA A 347 -11.48 -10.87 10.67
N PRO A 348 -11.85 -12.14 10.90
CA PRO A 348 -11.72 -12.77 12.21
C PRO A 348 -10.26 -12.85 12.68
N ALA A 349 -10.04 -12.95 14.00
CA ALA A 349 -8.71 -13.15 14.57
C ALA A 349 -8.07 -14.46 14.05
N ALA A 350 -6.77 -14.42 13.78
CA ALA A 350 -6.01 -15.55 13.24
C ALA A 350 -6.07 -16.77 14.20
N PRO A 351 -6.43 -17.97 13.72
CA PRO A 351 -6.37 -19.17 14.53
C PRO A 351 -4.95 -19.50 14.98
N GLY A 352 -4.80 -19.97 16.22
CA GLY A 352 -3.52 -20.35 16.80
C GLY A 352 -3.42 -20.04 18.30
N TYR A 353 -2.22 -20.23 18.86
CA TYR A 353 -1.96 -20.12 20.30
C TYR A 353 -0.98 -18.98 20.60
N TYR A 354 -1.40 -18.12 21.51
CA TYR A 354 -0.64 -16.99 22.04
C TYR A 354 -0.14 -17.35 23.44
N PHE A 355 1.13 -17.07 23.71
CA PHE A 355 1.74 -17.24 25.03
C PHE A 355 2.65 -16.04 25.32
N SER A 356 2.68 -15.56 26.56
CA SER A 356 3.65 -14.56 27.00
C SER A 356 3.97 -14.73 28.48
N LEU A 357 5.24 -14.50 28.83
CA LEU A 357 5.77 -14.62 30.18
C LEU A 357 6.83 -13.53 30.41
N GLY A 358 6.68 -12.72 31.45
CA GLY A 358 7.68 -11.72 31.80
C GLY A 358 7.22 -10.71 32.85
N GLU A 359 8.12 -9.82 33.26
CA GLU A 359 7.84 -8.76 34.24
C GLU A 359 7.09 -7.59 33.59
N LEU A 360 6.07 -7.07 34.27
CA LEU A 360 5.37 -5.85 33.86
C LEU A 360 6.32 -4.64 33.83
N ARG A 361 6.39 -3.94 32.69
CA ARG A 361 7.17 -2.69 32.57
C ARG A 361 6.32 -1.52 33.08
N ARG A 362 6.69 -1.02 34.25
CA ARG A 362 6.10 0.16 34.90
C ARG A 362 6.61 1.48 34.32
N THR A 363 5.79 2.52 34.44
CA THR A 363 6.08 3.87 33.94
C THR A 363 7.04 4.61 34.88
N ALA A 364 7.87 5.51 34.35
CA ALA A 364 8.78 6.32 35.16
C ALA A 364 8.02 7.15 36.22
N GLY A 365 8.22 6.82 37.50
CA GLY A 365 7.56 7.44 38.65
C GLY A 365 6.63 6.50 39.44
N GLU A 366 6.49 5.24 39.05
CA GLU A 366 5.71 4.23 39.77
C GLU A 366 6.59 3.46 40.78
N GLU A 367 6.13 3.35 42.04
CA GLU A 367 6.86 2.68 43.12
C GLU A 367 6.36 1.24 43.38
N GLY A 368 7.25 0.39 43.89
CA GLY A 368 6.97 -1.02 44.23
C GLY A 368 7.41 -2.04 43.18
N PRO A 369 7.40 -3.34 43.50
CA PRO A 369 7.91 -4.40 42.63
C PRO A 369 7.06 -4.55 41.36
N SER A 370 7.72 -4.86 40.24
CA SER A 370 7.05 -5.25 39.00
C SER A 370 6.53 -6.69 39.10
N PRO A 371 5.21 -6.95 38.97
CA PRO A 371 4.69 -8.31 39.00
C PRO A 371 5.14 -9.09 37.76
N VAL A 372 5.41 -10.39 37.95
CA VAL A 372 5.57 -11.34 36.84
C VAL A 372 4.18 -11.68 36.30
N ILE A 373 4.02 -11.60 34.98
CA ILE A 373 2.80 -11.91 34.25
C ILE A 373 3.02 -13.18 33.44
N ALA A 374 2.11 -14.13 33.58
CA ALA A 374 1.94 -15.23 32.64
C ALA A 374 0.58 -15.09 31.94
N MET A 375 0.53 -15.16 30.61
CA MET A 375 -0.71 -15.17 29.84
C MET A 375 -0.68 -16.18 28.71
N GLY A 376 -1.85 -16.77 28.44
CA GLY A 376 -2.04 -17.69 27.33
C GLY A 376 -3.44 -17.53 26.75
N SER A 377 -3.57 -17.59 25.43
CA SER A 377 -4.87 -17.67 24.76
C SER A 377 -4.81 -18.56 23.51
N GLY A 378 -5.94 -19.16 23.17
CA GLY A 378 -6.14 -19.88 21.92
C GLY A 378 -7.25 -19.21 21.11
N THR A 379 -7.09 -19.19 19.79
CA THR A 379 -8.14 -18.82 18.83
C THR A 379 -8.38 -19.99 17.89
N TRP A 380 -9.63 -20.40 17.74
CA TRP A 380 -10.05 -21.53 16.90
C TRP A 380 -11.02 -21.05 15.83
N GLY A 381 -10.80 -21.46 14.57
CA GLY A 381 -11.75 -21.23 13.49
C GLY A 381 -12.99 -22.13 13.65
N LEU A 382 -14.17 -21.54 13.55
CA LEU A 382 -15.47 -22.21 13.61
C LEU A 382 -16.12 -22.16 12.23
N GLY A 383 -15.74 -23.10 11.35
CA GLY A 383 -16.10 -23.05 9.94
C GLY A 383 -15.20 -22.09 9.15
N ARG A 384 -15.73 -21.49 8.08
CA ARG A 384 -14.94 -20.61 7.18
C ARG A 384 -14.87 -19.16 7.62
N ASP A 385 -15.95 -18.66 8.22
CA ASP A 385 -16.17 -17.23 8.40
C ASP A 385 -16.25 -16.80 9.87
N SER A 386 -16.11 -17.73 10.82
CA SER A 386 -16.18 -17.47 12.27
C SER A 386 -14.93 -17.95 13.00
N SER A 387 -14.60 -17.32 14.12
CA SER A 387 -13.61 -17.81 15.09
C SER A 387 -14.03 -17.50 16.53
N ALA A 388 -13.62 -18.34 17.46
CA ALA A 388 -13.78 -18.11 18.90
C ALA A 388 -12.41 -18.14 19.58
N GLY A 389 -12.21 -17.25 20.55
CA GLY A 389 -10.98 -17.14 21.33
C GLY A 389 -11.25 -17.26 22.82
N PHE A 390 -10.34 -17.90 23.55
CA PHE A 390 -10.35 -17.97 25.01
C PHE A 390 -8.95 -17.78 25.57
N GLY A 391 -8.84 -17.14 26.72
CA GLY A 391 -7.53 -16.87 27.32
C GLY A 391 -7.59 -16.61 28.81
N LEU A 392 -6.43 -16.78 29.44
CA LEU A 392 -6.17 -16.51 30.84
C LEU A 392 -4.91 -15.64 30.97
N LEU A 393 -4.92 -14.76 31.97
CA LEU A 393 -3.76 -13.99 32.41
C LEU A 393 -3.69 -14.09 33.95
N SER A 394 -2.50 -14.28 34.49
CA SER A 394 -2.27 -14.34 35.94
C SER A 394 -0.97 -13.64 36.35
N THR A 395 -1.00 -13.06 37.54
CA THR A 395 0.14 -12.62 38.36
C THR A 395 -0.04 -13.21 39.78
N ASP A 396 0.80 -12.79 40.74
CA ASP A 396 0.68 -13.21 42.14
C ASP A 396 -0.67 -12.84 42.77
N ASP A 397 -1.10 -11.58 42.59
CA ASP A 397 -2.30 -11.01 43.23
C ASP A 397 -3.49 -10.80 42.27
N TYR A 398 -3.31 -10.99 40.96
CA TYR A 398 -4.32 -10.68 39.95
C TYR A 398 -4.52 -11.81 38.96
N TRP A 399 -5.77 -12.06 38.55
CA TRP A 399 -6.05 -12.87 37.37
C TRP A 399 -7.15 -12.25 36.50
N ALA A 400 -7.11 -12.59 35.22
CA ALA A 400 -8.16 -12.29 34.26
C ALA A 400 -8.45 -13.50 33.37
N ALA A 401 -9.71 -13.61 32.94
CA ALA A 401 -10.16 -14.58 31.96
C ALA A 401 -10.92 -13.85 30.85
N GLY A 402 -10.66 -14.21 29.60
CA GLY A 402 -11.22 -13.55 28.43
C GLY A 402 -11.83 -14.55 27.46
N GLY A 403 -12.92 -14.16 26.81
CA GLY A 403 -13.51 -14.86 25.67
C GLY A 403 -13.82 -13.89 24.55
N SER A 404 -13.66 -14.33 23.29
CA SER A 404 -14.06 -13.60 22.10
C SER A 404 -14.78 -14.50 21.10
N LEU A 405 -15.66 -13.89 20.30
CA LEU A 405 -16.34 -14.51 19.18
C LEU A 405 -16.35 -13.51 18.02
N SER A 406 -15.79 -13.90 16.88
CA SER A 406 -15.81 -13.14 15.64
C SER A 406 -16.55 -13.95 14.58
N SER A 407 -17.44 -13.33 13.81
CA SER A 407 -18.17 -14.00 12.73
C SER A 407 -18.48 -13.04 11.59
N VAL A 408 -18.21 -13.47 10.36
CA VAL A 408 -18.67 -12.81 9.13
C VAL A 408 -19.86 -13.58 8.59
N PHE A 409 -20.97 -12.90 8.38
CA PHE A 409 -22.19 -13.47 7.83
C PHE A 409 -22.35 -13.11 6.34
N PHE A 410 -23.42 -13.61 5.73
CA PHE A 410 -23.85 -13.22 4.39
C PHE A 410 -23.90 -11.68 4.26
N GLN A 411 -23.60 -11.16 3.06
CA GLN A 411 -23.39 -9.72 2.80
C GLN A 411 -22.20 -9.08 3.55
N ARG A 412 -21.19 -9.87 3.98
CA ARG A 412 -19.97 -9.35 4.64
C ARG A 412 -20.23 -8.61 5.96
N VAL A 413 -21.32 -8.92 6.64
CA VAL A 413 -21.62 -8.40 7.98
C VAL A 413 -20.66 -9.05 8.97
N SER A 414 -19.69 -8.32 9.53
CA SER A 414 -18.86 -8.82 10.63
C SER A 414 -19.48 -8.46 11.98
N VAL A 415 -19.47 -9.41 12.91
CA VAL A 415 -19.86 -9.22 14.31
C VAL A 415 -18.70 -9.72 15.18
N ASN A 416 -18.28 -8.91 16.13
CA ASN A 416 -17.22 -9.22 17.08
C ASN A 416 -17.72 -8.98 18.50
N ALA A 417 -17.71 -10.01 19.33
CA ALA A 417 -17.99 -9.92 20.76
C ALA A 417 -16.73 -10.29 21.55
N ARG A 418 -16.49 -9.59 22.66
CA ARG A 418 -15.44 -9.91 23.64
C ARG A 418 -15.98 -9.70 25.05
N HIS A 419 -15.64 -10.59 25.97
CA HIS A 419 -15.97 -10.49 27.37
C HIS A 419 -14.75 -10.85 28.22
N ASN A 420 -14.29 -9.92 29.04
CA ASN A 420 -13.17 -10.10 29.97
C ASN A 420 -13.68 -9.99 31.41
N LEU A 421 -13.20 -10.88 32.25
CA LEU A 421 -13.38 -10.92 33.71
C LEU A 421 -12.03 -10.61 34.37
N SER A 422 -12.03 -9.84 35.45
CA SER A 422 -10.83 -9.50 36.22
C SER A 422 -11.06 -9.67 37.72
N ARG A 423 -10.05 -10.13 38.47
CA ARG A 423 -10.05 -10.13 39.93
C ARG A 423 -8.68 -9.71 40.47
N ASP A 424 -8.70 -8.63 41.25
CA ASP A 424 -7.59 -8.17 42.10
C ASP A 424 -7.82 -8.75 43.50
N SER A 425 -6.98 -9.70 43.91
CA SER A 425 -7.05 -10.37 45.21
C SER A 425 -6.51 -9.49 46.34
N HIS A 426 -5.50 -8.65 46.07
CA HIS A 426 -4.92 -7.73 47.03
C HIS A 426 -5.91 -6.64 47.48
N LYS A 427 -6.77 -6.16 46.58
CA LYS A 427 -7.86 -5.22 46.91
C LYS A 427 -9.22 -5.91 47.13
N ALA A 428 -9.30 -7.22 46.92
CA ALA A 428 -10.53 -8.02 46.94
C ALA A 428 -11.64 -7.49 46.00
N VAL A 429 -11.25 -6.92 44.85
CA VAL A 429 -12.17 -6.34 43.85
C VAL A 429 -12.28 -7.27 42.65
N SER A 430 -13.48 -7.39 42.08
CA SER A 430 -13.70 -8.09 40.82
C SER A 430 -14.59 -7.27 39.89
N GLY A 431 -14.50 -7.55 38.59
CA GLY A 431 -15.32 -6.89 37.60
C GLY A 431 -15.25 -7.53 36.22
N SER A 432 -15.94 -6.89 35.28
CA SER A 432 -16.02 -7.37 33.91
C SER A 432 -16.07 -6.21 32.91
N ARG A 433 -15.57 -6.47 31.70
CA ARG A 433 -15.68 -5.59 30.53
C ARG A 433 -16.24 -6.41 29.37
N SER A 434 -17.29 -5.92 28.73
CA SER A 434 -17.89 -6.50 27.53
C SER A 434 -17.80 -5.50 26.40
N SER A 435 -17.37 -5.95 25.21
CA SER A 435 -17.43 -5.14 23.98
C SER A 435 -18.12 -5.93 22.87
N LEU A 436 -19.04 -5.27 22.17
CA LEU A 436 -19.68 -5.75 20.94
C LEU A 436 -19.38 -4.74 19.82
N SER A 437 -19.02 -5.22 18.64
CA SER A 437 -19.03 -4.41 17.43
C SER A 437 -19.61 -5.15 16.23
N VAL A 438 -20.21 -4.39 15.33
CA VAL A 438 -20.89 -4.86 14.12
C VAL A 438 -20.47 -3.95 12.97
N SER A 439 -19.85 -4.48 11.93
CA SER A 439 -19.60 -3.75 10.68
C SER A 439 -20.33 -4.40 9.52
N SER A 440 -20.95 -3.61 8.66
CA SER A 440 -21.84 -4.11 7.59
C SER A 440 -21.89 -3.17 6.40
N PRO A 441 -21.61 -3.63 5.17
CA PRO A 441 -22.07 -2.99 3.96
C PRO A 441 -23.56 -3.36 3.76
N VAL A 442 -24.45 -2.59 4.39
CA VAL A 442 -25.92 -2.82 4.41
C VAL A 442 -26.49 -2.87 2.98
N VAL A 443 -25.94 -2.04 2.10
CA VAL A 443 -26.12 -2.06 0.64
C VAL A 443 -24.73 -1.87 0.04
N ALA A 444 -24.53 -2.20 -1.24
CA ALA A 444 -23.24 -2.11 -1.95
C ALA A 444 -22.52 -0.75 -1.90
N ASN A 445 -23.18 0.29 -1.39
CA ASN A 445 -22.66 1.64 -1.22
C ASN A 445 -22.97 2.29 0.15
N ILE A 446 -23.47 1.54 1.13
CA ILE A 446 -23.73 2.02 2.50
C ILE A 446 -23.01 1.11 3.48
N ASP A 447 -21.94 1.62 4.09
CA ASP A 447 -21.22 0.96 5.18
C ASP A 447 -21.69 1.52 6.53
N VAL A 448 -21.88 0.64 7.51
CA VAL A 448 -22.25 0.97 8.89
C VAL A 448 -21.30 0.26 9.84
N ASN A 449 -20.82 0.97 10.86
CA ASN A 449 -19.98 0.43 11.94
C ASN A 449 -20.58 0.83 13.29
N LEU A 450 -21.04 -0.13 14.07
CA LEU A 450 -21.58 0.08 15.41
C LEU A 450 -20.67 -0.58 16.44
N SER A 451 -20.41 0.08 17.56
CA SER A 451 -19.72 -0.53 18.70
C SER A 451 -20.33 -0.11 20.03
N ALA A 452 -20.26 -1.01 21.01
CA ALA A 452 -20.71 -0.78 22.37
C ALA A 452 -19.76 -1.51 23.34
N THR A 453 -19.07 -0.75 24.21
CA THR A 453 -18.25 -1.29 25.29
C THR A 453 -18.86 -0.87 26.63
N THR A 454 -18.96 -1.81 27.57
CA THR A 454 -19.36 -1.53 28.94
C THR A 454 -18.40 -2.21 29.91
N GLN A 455 -18.13 -1.58 31.05
CA GLN A 455 -17.39 -2.21 32.14
C GLN A 455 -18.04 -1.93 33.49
N THR A 456 -17.70 -2.73 34.49
CA THR A 456 -18.10 -2.50 35.89
C THR A 456 -17.04 -1.68 36.63
N ARG A 457 -17.43 -0.96 37.70
CA ARG A 457 -16.50 -0.10 38.48
C ARG A 457 -15.36 -0.88 39.14
N GLY A 458 -15.53 -2.19 39.29
CA GLY A 458 -14.52 -3.12 39.80
C GLY A 458 -13.68 -3.82 38.73
N TYR A 459 -13.89 -3.54 37.44
CA TYR A 459 -12.98 -4.05 36.41
C TYR A 459 -11.62 -3.39 36.56
N ARG A 460 -10.55 -4.18 36.44
CA ARG A 460 -9.16 -3.73 36.51
C ARG A 460 -8.40 -4.32 35.33
N GLU A 461 -7.40 -3.61 34.85
CA GLU A 461 -6.37 -4.17 33.96
C GLU A 461 -5.14 -4.59 34.78
N VAL A 462 -4.30 -5.49 34.24
CA VAL A 462 -3.09 -5.96 34.96
C VAL A 462 -2.08 -4.82 35.22
N THR A 463 -2.12 -3.78 34.39
CA THR A 463 -1.36 -2.53 34.54
C THR A 463 -1.76 -1.73 35.78
N GLU A 464 -2.95 -1.97 36.35
CA GLU A 464 -3.43 -1.29 37.57
C GLU A 464 -3.04 -2.06 38.85
N VAL A 465 -2.41 -3.23 38.73
CA VAL A 465 -2.07 -4.10 39.87
C VAL A 465 -1.01 -3.46 40.76
N GLY A 466 -1.31 -3.39 42.05
CA GLY A 466 -0.49 -2.69 43.06
C GLY A 466 -0.72 -1.18 43.11
N HIS A 467 -1.49 -0.58 42.20
CA HIS A 467 -1.82 0.83 42.26
C HIS A 467 -2.94 1.09 43.28
N SER A 468 -2.73 2.05 44.18
CA SER A 468 -3.78 2.49 45.12
C SER A 468 -4.60 3.62 44.50
N LEU A 469 -5.45 3.24 43.53
CA LEU A 469 -6.38 4.13 42.84
C LEU A 469 -7.32 4.82 43.84
N ARG A 470 -7.41 6.14 43.74
CA ARG A 470 -8.33 6.96 44.53
C ARG A 470 -9.75 6.91 43.96
N ALA A 471 -10.73 7.32 44.77
CA ALA A 471 -12.13 7.32 44.34
C ALA A 471 -12.39 8.22 43.11
N ASP A 472 -11.70 9.37 43.01
CA ASP A 472 -11.78 10.31 41.88
C ASP A 472 -11.11 9.77 40.61
N GLU A 473 -10.09 8.91 40.75
CA GLU A 473 -9.47 8.20 39.62
C GLU A 473 -10.40 7.10 39.09
N LEU A 474 -11.01 6.31 39.97
CA LEU A 474 -12.02 5.31 39.61
C LEU A 474 -13.27 5.92 38.97
N ASP A 475 -13.62 7.14 39.37
CA ASP A 475 -14.72 7.91 38.78
C ASP A 475 -14.39 8.49 37.40
N SER A 476 -13.11 8.52 37.01
CA SER A 476 -12.69 8.91 35.65
C SER A 476 -12.81 7.78 34.62
N TYR A 477 -12.85 6.52 35.06
CA TYR A 477 -12.96 5.38 34.17
C TYR A 477 -14.30 5.37 33.43
N PHE A 478 -14.29 4.98 32.17
CA PHE A 478 -15.53 4.83 31.40
C PHE A 478 -16.39 3.71 31.99
N LYS A 479 -17.70 3.91 31.97
CA LYS A 479 -18.73 2.94 32.32
C LYS A 479 -19.35 2.34 31.06
N HIS A 480 -19.68 3.19 30.09
CA HIS A 480 -20.20 2.82 28.78
C HIS A 480 -19.56 3.68 27.70
N GLN A 481 -19.22 3.06 26.57
CA GLN A 481 -18.78 3.70 25.34
C GLN A 481 -19.63 3.18 24.19
N TYR A 482 -20.02 4.07 23.29
CA TYR A 482 -20.77 3.74 22.08
C TYR A 482 -20.16 4.46 20.89
N THR A 483 -20.03 3.76 19.77
CA THR A 483 -19.67 4.35 18.47
C THR A 483 -20.72 3.97 17.44
N ALA A 484 -21.13 4.93 16.62
CA ALA A 484 -21.96 4.70 15.45
C ALA A 484 -21.38 5.48 14.26
N GLY A 485 -20.85 4.75 13.29
CA GLY A 485 -20.33 5.24 12.02
C GLY A 485 -21.22 4.80 10.87
N MET A 486 -21.40 5.67 9.88
CA MET A 486 -22.08 5.41 8.62
C MET A 486 -21.34 6.14 7.50
N SER A 487 -21.10 5.47 6.38
CA SER A 487 -20.69 6.12 5.13
C SER A 487 -21.55 5.66 3.98
N TRP A 488 -22.12 6.60 3.23
CA TRP A 488 -22.95 6.36 2.06
C TRP A 488 -22.35 7.02 0.84
N ASN A 489 -22.03 6.22 -0.18
CA ASN A 489 -21.44 6.66 -1.44
C ASN A 489 -22.50 6.65 -2.55
N ASP A 490 -23.10 7.79 -2.85
CA ASP A 490 -24.06 7.90 -3.96
C ASP A 490 -23.43 8.56 -5.19
N ALA A 491 -23.63 7.96 -6.37
CA ALA A 491 -23.07 8.46 -7.62
C ALA A 491 -23.64 9.82 -8.06
N ILE A 492 -24.84 10.18 -7.58
CA ILE A 492 -25.54 11.42 -7.92
C ILE A 492 -25.44 12.43 -6.77
N LEU A 493 -25.59 11.99 -5.52
CA LEU A 493 -25.63 12.87 -4.34
C LEU A 493 -24.25 13.07 -3.70
N GLY A 494 -23.26 12.22 -3.99
CA GLY A 494 -21.91 12.28 -3.42
C GLY A 494 -21.72 11.33 -2.23
N THR A 495 -20.57 11.46 -1.57
CA THR A 495 -20.21 10.69 -0.37
C THR A 495 -20.64 11.43 0.88
N PHE A 496 -21.47 10.80 1.70
CA PHE A 496 -21.81 11.23 3.05
C PHE A 496 -21.06 10.36 4.05
N SER A 497 -20.53 10.96 5.12
CA SER A 497 -20.08 10.24 6.31
C SER A 497 -20.67 10.86 7.58
N LEU A 498 -20.96 10.02 8.56
CA LEU A 498 -21.39 10.40 9.90
C LEU A 498 -20.74 9.45 10.90
N ASN A 499 -20.02 10.00 11.86
CA ASN A 499 -19.37 9.29 12.95
C ASN A 499 -19.80 9.95 14.27
N TYR A 500 -20.33 9.15 15.19
CA TYR A 500 -20.73 9.55 16.53
C TYR A 500 -20.03 8.65 17.54
N THR A 501 -19.41 9.25 18.56
CA THR A 501 -18.85 8.56 19.71
C THR A 501 -19.34 9.20 21.00
N ARG A 502 -19.80 8.37 21.95
CA ARG A 502 -20.19 8.79 23.30
C ARG A 502 -19.47 7.92 24.33
N SER A 503 -18.83 8.54 25.32
CA SER A 503 -18.21 7.87 26.46
C SER A 503 -18.73 8.48 27.76
N ALA A 504 -19.32 7.65 28.62
CA ALA A 504 -19.82 8.04 29.93
C ALA A 504 -18.92 7.45 31.03
N GLN A 505 -18.49 8.26 31.99
CA GLN A 505 -17.62 7.88 33.11
C GLN A 505 -18.43 7.48 34.37
N PHE A 506 -17.81 6.76 35.31
CA PHE A 506 -18.47 6.42 36.59
C PHE A 506 -18.83 7.64 37.43
N GLY A 507 -18.03 8.72 37.37
CA GLY A 507 -18.32 10.01 37.99
C GLY A 507 -19.39 10.85 37.27
N GLY A 508 -20.21 10.24 36.40
CA GLY A 508 -21.34 10.89 35.73
C GLY A 508 -20.99 11.83 34.56
N GLN A 509 -19.71 12.04 34.28
CA GLN A 509 -19.27 12.88 33.16
C GLN A 509 -19.43 12.15 31.82
N THR A 510 -19.81 12.88 30.77
CA THR A 510 -20.04 12.32 29.44
C THR A 510 -19.30 13.12 28.38
N THR A 511 -18.39 12.50 27.65
CA THR A 511 -17.80 13.05 26.43
C THR A 511 -18.57 12.58 25.20
N GLU A 512 -18.82 13.50 24.27
CA GLU A 512 -19.43 13.21 22.98
C GLU A 512 -18.63 13.86 21.85
N HIS A 513 -18.50 13.16 20.73
CA HIS A 513 -17.88 13.64 19.51
C HIS A 513 -18.77 13.25 18.33
N VAL A 514 -19.15 14.23 17.52
CA VAL A 514 -19.87 14.04 16.25
C VAL A 514 -19.01 14.62 15.14
N PHE A 515 -18.67 13.79 14.16
CA PHE A 515 -18.02 14.21 12.92
C PHE A 515 -18.91 13.79 11.74
N ALA A 516 -19.32 14.75 10.92
CA ALA A 516 -20.09 14.50 9.71
C ALA A 516 -19.43 15.17 8.51
N SER A 517 -19.44 14.53 7.35
CA SER A 517 -19.01 15.14 6.10
C SER A 517 -19.93 14.80 4.93
N TRP A 518 -19.99 15.70 3.96
CA TRP A 518 -20.58 15.49 2.65
C TRP A 518 -19.61 15.99 1.59
N ASN A 519 -19.30 15.17 0.59
CA ASN A 519 -18.31 15.46 -0.44
C ASN A 519 -18.89 15.09 -1.81
N LYS A 520 -18.83 16.00 -2.79
CA LYS A 520 -19.31 15.76 -4.15
C LYS A 520 -18.46 16.47 -5.19
N ALA A 521 -18.09 15.74 -6.24
CA ALA A 521 -17.51 16.29 -7.46
C ALA A 521 -18.61 16.78 -8.43
N PHE A 522 -18.50 18.03 -8.86
CA PHE A 522 -19.30 18.66 -9.91
C PHE A 522 -18.40 18.87 -11.14
N GLY A 523 -18.29 17.83 -11.97
CA GLY A 523 -17.37 17.81 -13.11
C GLY A 523 -15.92 17.77 -12.62
N ARG A 524 -15.23 18.91 -12.65
CA ARG A 524 -13.86 19.06 -12.11
C ARG A 524 -13.82 19.68 -10.71
N VAL A 525 -14.92 20.26 -10.21
CA VAL A 525 -14.93 21.00 -8.93
C VAL A 525 -15.36 20.09 -7.79
N ASP A 526 -14.51 19.92 -6.79
CA ASP A 526 -14.85 19.17 -5.56
C ASP A 526 -15.46 20.12 -4.53
N VAL A 527 -16.62 19.77 -3.96
CA VAL A 527 -17.26 20.50 -2.87
C VAL A 527 -17.35 19.60 -1.64
N ALA A 528 -16.91 20.09 -0.49
CA ALA A 528 -16.93 19.41 0.79
C ALA A 528 -17.62 20.27 1.86
N PHE A 529 -18.55 19.69 2.61
CA PHE A 529 -19.13 20.28 3.82
C PHE A 529 -18.84 19.37 5.01
N ILE A 530 -18.29 19.91 6.08
CA ILE A 530 -17.84 19.18 7.27
C ILE A 530 -18.45 19.84 8.51
N ALA A 531 -18.94 19.01 9.43
CA ALA A 531 -19.39 19.42 10.76
C ALA A 531 -18.66 18.57 11.81
N ASP A 532 -17.95 19.21 12.72
CA ASP A 532 -17.21 18.59 13.82
C ASP A 532 -17.68 19.23 15.13
N SER A 533 -18.14 18.44 16.09
CA SER A 533 -18.74 18.91 17.34
C SER A 533 -18.25 18.06 18.50
N GLN A 534 -17.71 18.70 19.53
CA GLN A 534 -17.24 18.01 20.74
C GLN A 534 -17.85 18.61 22.00
N VAL A 535 -18.28 17.75 22.93
CA VAL A 535 -18.92 18.12 24.20
C VAL A 535 -18.28 17.33 25.36
N GLY A 536 -18.08 17.98 26.52
CA GLY A 536 -17.88 17.31 27.81
C GLY A 536 -16.46 16.85 28.20
N GLY A 537 -15.41 17.29 27.51
CA GLY A 537 -14.02 16.93 27.85
C GLY A 537 -13.47 17.63 29.11
N LYS A 538 -12.81 16.90 30.01
CA LYS A 538 -12.03 17.51 31.12
C LYS A 538 -10.77 18.20 30.58
N ARG A 539 -10.54 19.47 30.95
CA ARG A 539 -9.16 19.97 31.12
C ARG A 539 -8.57 19.33 32.37
N THR A 540 -7.34 18.81 32.32
CA THR A 540 -6.72 18.26 33.53
C THR A 540 -6.26 19.39 34.46
N ARG A 541 -6.17 19.13 35.77
CA ARG A 541 -5.64 20.14 36.72
C ARG A 541 -4.19 20.53 36.43
N ARG A 542 -3.41 19.73 35.69
CA ARG A 542 -2.05 20.10 35.24
C ARG A 542 -2.10 21.13 34.10
N ASP A 543 -3.03 20.98 33.15
CA ASP A 543 -3.21 21.96 32.06
C ASP A 543 -3.61 23.34 32.61
N ALA A 544 -4.45 23.37 33.65
CA ALA A 544 -4.83 24.60 34.36
C ALA A 544 -3.69 25.29 35.12
N SER A 545 -2.54 24.63 35.31
CA SER A 545 -1.34 25.23 35.93
C SER A 545 -0.32 25.77 34.92
N LEU A 546 -0.45 25.38 33.65
CA LEU A 546 0.39 25.84 32.54
C LEU A 546 -0.25 27.01 31.78
N ALA A 547 -1.57 26.96 31.57
CA ALA A 547 -2.34 28.09 31.10
C ALA A 547 -2.87 28.90 32.29
N GLY A 548 -2.24 30.04 32.59
CA GLY A 548 -2.61 30.95 33.69
C GLY A 548 -3.96 31.64 33.49
N SER A 549 -5.05 30.88 33.53
CA SER A 549 -6.42 31.30 33.24
C SER A 549 -7.35 30.96 34.40
N GLY A 550 -8.15 31.93 34.84
CA GLY A 550 -8.97 31.83 36.04
C GLY A 550 -10.10 30.78 36.00
N PRO A 551 -10.78 30.55 37.15
CA PRO A 551 -11.85 29.58 37.28
C PRO A 551 -13.12 30.07 36.56
N GLY A 552 -13.20 29.84 35.25
CA GLY A 552 -14.33 30.34 34.45
C GLY A 552 -14.16 30.16 32.94
N SER A 553 -14.09 28.92 32.47
CA SER A 553 -14.54 28.58 31.09
C SER A 553 -15.37 27.30 31.15
N SER A 554 -16.69 27.48 31.14
CA SER A 554 -17.63 26.39 30.90
C SER A 554 -17.34 25.75 29.55
N LEU A 555 -17.50 24.43 29.48
CA LEU A 555 -17.41 23.67 28.24
C LEU A 555 -18.64 23.94 27.37
N ASP A 556 -18.63 25.07 26.67
CA ASP A 556 -19.57 25.35 25.60
C ASP A 556 -19.40 24.34 24.46
N ASN A 557 -20.50 24.08 23.75
CA ASN A 557 -20.54 23.17 22.61
C ASN A 557 -19.60 23.64 21.49
N ASP A 558 -18.52 22.90 21.24
CA ASP A 558 -17.47 23.28 20.28
C ASP A 558 -17.82 22.88 18.84
N LEU A 559 -19.00 23.29 18.38
CA LEU A 559 -19.47 23.04 17.01
C LEU A 559 -18.67 23.90 16.01
N SER A 560 -17.99 23.20 15.12
CA SER A 560 -17.21 23.73 14.01
C SER A 560 -17.83 23.26 12.69
N LEU A 561 -18.24 24.21 11.83
CA LEU A 561 -18.79 23.95 10.50
C LEU A 561 -17.81 24.48 9.44
N ARG A 562 -17.53 23.73 8.37
CA ARG A 562 -16.66 24.13 7.26
C ARG A 562 -17.28 23.76 5.92
N LEU A 563 -17.35 24.72 5.01
CA LEU A 563 -17.63 24.53 3.59
C LEU A 563 -16.33 24.81 2.82
N GLN A 564 -15.90 23.86 1.98
CA GLN A 564 -14.70 23.96 1.15
C GLN A 564 -15.04 23.64 -0.30
N VAL A 565 -14.46 24.40 -1.23
CA VAL A 565 -14.58 24.21 -2.68
C VAL A 565 -13.17 24.13 -3.24
N SER A 566 -12.85 23.03 -3.92
CA SER A 566 -11.54 22.80 -4.55
C SER A 566 -11.66 22.69 -6.06
N VAL A 567 -10.83 23.43 -6.77
CA VAL A 567 -10.81 23.50 -8.24
C VAL A 567 -9.41 23.12 -8.74
N PRO A 568 -9.25 22.03 -9.51
CA PRO A 568 -8.01 21.71 -10.18
C PRO A 568 -7.80 22.65 -11.37
N LEU A 569 -6.61 23.24 -11.47
CA LEU A 569 -6.24 24.19 -12.52
C LEU A 569 -5.53 23.54 -13.72
N GLY A 570 -5.31 22.22 -13.67
CA GLY A 570 -4.53 21.46 -14.64
C GLY A 570 -3.18 21.02 -14.06
N GLY A 571 -2.68 19.87 -14.51
CA GLY A 571 -1.60 19.16 -13.81
C GLY A 571 -2.01 18.78 -12.38
N ASP A 572 -1.04 18.60 -11.49
CA ASP A 572 -1.27 18.33 -10.06
C ASP A 572 -1.43 19.65 -9.25
N ARG A 573 -2.08 20.67 -9.84
CA ARG A 573 -2.33 21.99 -9.24
C ARG A 573 -3.81 22.17 -8.86
N ARG A 574 -4.08 22.56 -7.62
CA ARG A 574 -5.43 22.76 -7.06
C ARG A 574 -5.49 24.06 -6.26
N VAL A 575 -6.55 24.83 -6.46
CA VAL A 575 -6.92 25.94 -5.56
C VAL A 575 -8.11 25.48 -4.73
N SER A 576 -8.04 25.64 -3.42
CA SER A 576 -9.17 25.41 -2.51
C SER A 576 -9.52 26.67 -1.74
N SER A 577 -10.79 27.06 -1.79
CA SER A 577 -11.35 28.14 -0.99
C SER A 577 -12.29 27.54 0.05
N PHE A 578 -12.32 28.10 1.26
CA PHE A 578 -13.19 27.62 2.33
C PHE A 578 -13.78 28.76 3.14
N THR A 579 -14.89 28.46 3.80
CA THR A 579 -15.45 29.25 4.89
C THR A 579 -15.73 28.32 6.06
N SER A 580 -15.35 28.73 7.27
CA SER A 580 -15.61 27.98 8.49
C SER A 580 -16.16 28.86 9.60
N ARG A 581 -17.06 28.29 10.40
CA ARG A 581 -17.63 28.91 11.58
C ARG A 581 -17.38 28.02 12.79
N ARG A 582 -16.91 28.61 13.88
CA ARG A 582 -16.71 27.93 15.17
C ARG A 582 -17.14 28.87 16.30
N GLY A 583 -18.26 28.56 16.95
CA GLY A 583 -18.91 29.50 17.87
C GLY A 583 -19.22 30.85 17.20
N ASP A 584 -18.57 31.91 17.69
CA ASP A 584 -18.61 33.25 17.10
C ASP A 584 -17.52 33.53 16.05
N GLN A 585 -16.49 32.69 15.97
CA GLN A 585 -15.43 32.84 14.98
C GLN A 585 -15.96 32.51 13.58
N PHE A 586 -15.65 33.34 12.59
CA PHE A 586 -15.98 33.08 11.18
C PHE A 586 -14.75 33.38 10.33
N THR A 587 -14.12 32.33 9.81
CA THR A 587 -12.93 32.41 8.96
C THR A 587 -13.29 32.13 7.51
N ALA A 588 -12.66 32.85 6.59
CA ALA A 588 -12.70 32.57 5.16
C ALA A 588 -11.27 32.55 4.61
N GLY A 589 -10.92 31.53 3.84
CA GLY A 589 -9.56 31.34 3.35
C GLY A 589 -9.49 30.78 1.94
N THR A 590 -8.30 30.85 1.36
CA THR A 590 -7.97 30.27 0.05
C THR A 590 -6.52 29.84 0.05
N ALA A 591 -6.28 28.60 -0.41
CA ALA A 591 -4.97 28.01 -0.57
C ALA A 591 -4.76 27.46 -1.98
N LEU A 592 -3.54 27.60 -2.48
CA LEU A 592 -3.03 26.96 -3.69
C LEU A 592 -2.10 25.83 -3.26
N SER A 593 -2.40 24.60 -3.67
CA SER A 593 -1.49 23.46 -3.55
C SER A 593 -1.05 22.99 -4.93
N GLU A 594 0.24 22.69 -5.07
CA GLU A 594 0.81 22.17 -6.29
C GLU A 594 1.90 21.15 -5.99
N ARG A 595 1.82 20.02 -6.69
CA ARG A 595 2.89 19.03 -6.79
C ARG A 595 3.63 19.30 -8.10
N VAL A 596 4.81 19.91 -7.97
CA VAL A 596 5.62 20.35 -9.13
C VAL A 596 6.21 19.14 -9.86
N ASN A 597 6.59 18.12 -9.10
CA ASN A 597 7.11 16.84 -9.56
C ASN A 597 7.01 15.83 -8.40
N GLU A 598 7.59 14.64 -8.56
CA GLU A 598 7.58 13.60 -7.51
C GLU A 598 8.44 13.90 -6.27
N TYR A 599 9.24 14.98 -6.29
CA TYR A 599 10.17 15.37 -5.23
C TYR A 599 9.72 16.62 -4.46
N VAL A 600 8.81 17.43 -5.00
CA VAL A 600 8.47 18.76 -4.47
C VAL A 600 6.96 18.98 -4.54
N ASN A 601 6.35 19.05 -3.36
CA ASN A 601 4.98 19.54 -3.17
C ASN A 601 5.04 20.85 -2.37
N TYR A 602 4.15 21.79 -2.64
CA TYR A 602 3.99 22.98 -1.81
C TYR A 602 2.52 23.38 -1.69
N GLU A 603 2.19 24.05 -0.59
CA GLU A 603 0.90 24.69 -0.36
C GLU A 603 1.12 26.10 0.19
N VAL A 604 0.44 27.11 -0.38
CA VAL A 604 0.43 28.49 0.13
C VAL A 604 -1.01 28.94 0.28
N GLY A 605 -1.36 29.46 1.45
CA GLY A 605 -2.71 29.92 1.77
C GLY A 605 -2.76 31.24 2.51
N VAL A 606 -3.88 31.94 2.33
CA VAL A 606 -4.26 33.13 3.09
C VAL A 606 -5.66 32.91 3.63
N GLU A 607 -5.87 33.28 4.89
CA GLU A 607 -7.17 33.23 5.55
C GLU A 607 -7.43 34.52 6.33
N ARG A 608 -8.70 34.77 6.61
CA ARG A 608 -9.14 35.96 7.35
C ARG A 608 -10.26 35.61 8.30
N ASP A 609 -10.09 35.99 9.55
CA ASP A 609 -11.19 36.09 10.50
C ASP A 609 -12.01 37.35 10.17
N ILE A 610 -13.26 37.14 9.75
CA ILE A 610 -14.13 38.24 9.30
C ILE A 610 -14.61 39.09 10.48
N ARG A 611 -14.73 38.51 11.68
CA ARG A 611 -15.17 39.25 12.88
C ARG A 611 -14.01 39.96 13.57
N ALA A 612 -12.93 39.23 13.87
CA ALA A 612 -11.74 39.80 14.50
C ALA A 612 -10.95 40.72 13.55
N ARG A 613 -11.21 40.63 12.24
CA ARG A 613 -10.48 41.31 11.14
C ARG A 613 -8.99 40.91 11.06
N GLU A 614 -8.63 39.80 11.70
CA GLU A 614 -7.29 39.22 11.66
C GLU A 614 -7.06 38.47 10.34
N GLN A 615 -5.83 38.50 9.83
CA GLN A 615 -5.43 37.80 8.61
C GLN A 615 -4.22 36.91 8.93
N SER A 616 -4.31 35.63 8.54
CA SER A 616 -3.19 34.69 8.58
C SER A 616 -2.68 34.38 7.17
N VAL A 617 -1.38 34.14 7.06
CA VAL A 617 -0.73 33.61 5.85
C VAL A 617 0.05 32.36 6.25
N ARG A 618 -0.07 31.31 5.46
CA ARG A 618 0.60 30.02 5.70
C ARG A 618 1.26 29.50 4.42
N ALA A 619 2.43 28.89 4.55
CA ALA A 619 3.13 28.22 3.48
C ALA A 619 3.78 26.93 4.00
N GLN A 620 3.67 25.84 3.25
CA GLN A 620 4.26 24.53 3.52
C GLN A 620 4.98 24.05 2.25
N VAL A 621 6.12 23.39 2.41
CA VAL A 621 6.88 22.73 1.34
C VAL A 621 7.31 21.36 1.83
N ASP A 622 6.95 20.32 1.09
CA ASP A 622 7.33 18.94 1.36
C ASP A 622 8.24 18.43 0.25
N LEU A 623 9.45 18.02 0.65
CA LEU A 623 10.54 17.61 -0.21
C LEU A 623 10.86 16.12 0.01
N LEU A 624 11.10 15.40 -1.09
CA LEU A 624 11.61 14.03 -1.08
C LEU A 624 12.99 13.95 -1.75
N PRO A 625 14.05 14.55 -1.15
CA PRO A 625 15.42 14.35 -1.62
C PRO A 625 15.83 12.87 -1.49
N ARG A 626 16.92 12.48 -2.15
CA ARG A 626 17.29 11.07 -2.38
C ARG A 626 17.47 10.21 -1.12
N TYR A 627 17.75 10.84 0.03
CA TYR A 627 18.24 10.18 1.25
C TYR A 627 17.38 10.44 2.49
N THR A 628 16.37 11.30 2.39
CA THR A 628 15.53 11.73 3.51
C THR A 628 14.25 12.39 2.97
N ARG A 629 13.23 12.57 3.81
CA ARG A 629 12.06 13.39 3.53
C ARG A 629 12.09 14.60 4.45
N VAL A 630 11.82 15.79 3.90
CA VAL A 630 11.84 17.05 4.64
C VAL A 630 10.51 17.77 4.45
N GLY A 631 9.79 18.06 5.54
CA GLY A 631 8.64 18.97 5.52
C GLY A 631 9.03 20.28 6.20
N LEU A 632 8.72 21.43 5.60
CA LEU A 632 9.00 22.76 6.15
C LEU A 632 7.77 23.64 6.03
N GLY A 633 7.38 24.32 7.11
CA GLY A 633 6.22 25.21 7.11
C GLY A 633 6.44 26.48 7.89
N VAL A 634 5.76 27.54 7.47
CA VAL A 634 5.66 28.82 8.16
C VAL A 634 4.20 29.27 8.18
N SER A 635 3.74 29.74 9.33
CA SER A 635 2.45 30.41 9.46
C SER A 635 2.62 31.71 10.24
N ARG A 636 1.93 32.76 9.81
CA ARG A 636 1.99 34.10 10.40
C ARG A 636 0.60 34.67 10.54
N ASP A 637 0.31 35.18 11.74
CA ASP A 637 -0.95 35.82 12.09
C ASP A 637 -0.66 37.16 12.84
N PRO A 638 -1.66 37.92 13.31
CA PRO A 638 -1.42 39.18 14.02
C PRO A 638 -0.84 39.04 15.45
N LEU A 639 -0.83 37.82 16.00
CA LEU A 639 -0.36 37.46 17.34
C LEU A 639 1.07 36.88 17.33
N GLY A 640 1.54 36.34 16.20
CA GLY A 640 2.87 35.76 16.09
C GLY A 640 3.27 35.24 14.71
N THR A 641 4.42 34.59 14.66
CA THR A 641 4.89 33.79 13.53
C THR A 641 5.39 32.46 14.07
N SER A 642 5.09 31.37 13.38
CA SER A 642 5.53 30.04 13.75
C SER A 642 6.12 29.27 12.59
N TYR A 643 7.06 28.40 12.92
CA TYR A 643 7.87 27.60 12.01
C TYR A 643 7.74 26.13 12.39
N THR A 644 7.54 25.29 11.40
CA THR A 644 7.44 23.82 11.52
C THR A 644 8.51 23.18 10.65
N GLY A 645 9.10 22.09 11.15
CA GLY A 645 10.03 21.27 10.38
C GLY A 645 9.85 19.80 10.72
N GLN A 646 9.86 18.92 9.72
CA GLN A 646 9.91 17.48 9.88
C GLN A 646 11.04 16.90 9.03
N LEU A 647 11.74 15.91 9.57
CA LEU A 647 12.83 15.20 8.92
C LEU A 647 12.69 13.69 9.18
N GLN A 648 12.37 12.91 8.14
CA GLN A 648 12.09 11.47 8.25
C GLN A 648 12.97 10.66 7.28
N GLY A 649 13.48 9.51 7.71
CA GLY A 649 14.15 8.58 6.81
C GLY A 649 14.80 7.41 7.53
N GLY A 650 15.74 6.77 6.87
CA GLY A 650 16.57 5.73 7.45
C GLY A 650 17.94 5.61 6.79
N ALA A 651 18.81 4.82 7.40
CA ALA A 651 20.11 4.42 6.86
C ALA A 651 20.30 2.92 7.07
N VAL A 652 20.92 2.25 6.09
CA VAL A 652 21.20 0.82 6.10
C VAL A 652 22.70 0.61 5.93
N ALA A 653 23.33 -0.07 6.88
CA ALA A 653 24.69 -0.57 6.78
C ALA A 653 24.65 -2.05 6.36
N HIS A 654 25.29 -2.38 5.25
CA HIS A 654 25.27 -3.69 4.61
C HIS A 654 26.64 -3.98 3.97
N GLU A 655 26.80 -5.13 3.32
CA GLU A 655 28.07 -5.54 2.70
C GLU A 655 28.62 -4.54 1.66
N GLY A 656 27.74 -3.80 0.99
CA GLY A 656 28.09 -2.79 -0.01
C GLY A 656 28.44 -1.40 0.57
N GLY A 657 28.26 -1.17 1.87
CA GLY A 657 28.55 0.10 2.54
C GLY A 657 27.39 0.64 3.39
N LEU A 658 27.22 1.97 3.38
CA LEU A 658 26.16 2.68 4.09
C LEU A 658 25.30 3.45 3.08
N THR A 659 24.07 2.99 2.86
CA THR A 659 23.11 3.59 1.93
C THR A 659 21.94 4.20 2.70
N PHE A 660 21.53 5.41 2.33
CA PHE A 660 20.40 6.11 2.98
C PHE A 660 19.07 5.85 2.25
N SER A 661 17.97 6.03 2.97
CA SER A 661 16.61 5.88 2.46
C SER A 661 15.73 7.08 2.82
N PRO A 662 14.95 7.63 1.88
CA PRO A 662 13.95 8.66 2.15
C PRO A 662 12.67 8.11 2.79
N TYR A 663 12.65 6.81 3.10
CA TYR A 663 11.58 6.11 3.80
C TYR A 663 12.13 5.42 5.06
N THR A 664 11.29 5.26 6.07
CA THR A 664 11.59 4.43 7.25
C THR A 664 11.76 2.97 6.83
N VAL A 665 12.87 2.34 7.20
CA VAL A 665 13.21 0.94 6.88
C VAL A 665 12.43 -0.01 7.79
N GLN A 666 11.76 -0.99 7.20
CA GLN A 666 10.86 -1.92 7.89
C GLN A 666 11.58 -3.21 8.36
N ASP A 667 10.83 -4.16 8.89
CA ASP A 667 11.37 -5.42 9.41
C ASP A 667 11.99 -6.33 8.34
N THR A 668 11.52 -6.24 7.10
CA THR A 668 12.03 -6.99 5.96
C THR A 668 12.31 -6.01 4.84
N PHE A 669 13.57 -5.96 4.39
CA PHE A 669 14.08 -4.89 3.53
C PHE A 669 15.21 -5.39 2.64
N GLY A 670 15.76 -4.51 1.82
CA GLY A 670 16.88 -4.83 0.95
C GLY A 670 17.63 -3.62 0.45
N VAL A 671 18.65 -3.88 -0.38
CA VAL A 671 19.35 -2.89 -1.17
C VAL A 671 19.32 -3.33 -2.62
N VAL A 672 19.07 -2.38 -3.51
CA VAL A 672 19.20 -2.54 -4.96
C VAL A 672 20.48 -1.86 -5.43
N SER A 673 21.21 -2.55 -6.30
CA SER A 673 22.45 -2.11 -6.94
C SER A 673 22.19 -2.00 -8.45
N VAL A 674 22.55 -0.87 -9.07
CA VAL A 674 22.44 -0.64 -10.53
C VAL A 674 23.84 -0.42 -11.10
N GLY A 675 24.72 -1.38 -10.87
CA GLY A 675 26.17 -1.22 -11.04
C GLY A 675 26.66 0.04 -10.32
N ASN A 676 27.64 0.75 -10.90
CA ASN A 676 28.12 2.03 -10.36
C ASN A 676 27.38 3.23 -10.98
N ILE A 677 26.07 3.12 -11.24
CA ILE A 677 25.26 4.19 -11.85
C ILE A 677 24.47 4.91 -10.76
N GLY A 678 24.98 6.06 -10.32
CA GLY A 678 24.28 6.94 -9.39
C GLY A 678 23.15 7.76 -10.04
N SER A 679 22.17 8.16 -9.24
CA SER A 679 20.93 8.86 -9.68
C SER A 679 19.92 8.01 -10.47
N ALA A 680 20.17 6.72 -10.69
CA ALA A 680 19.22 5.81 -11.29
C ALA A 680 17.99 5.69 -10.38
N LYS A 681 16.81 5.95 -10.94
CA LYS A 681 15.53 5.86 -10.22
C LYS A 681 15.05 4.41 -10.24
N VAL A 682 14.72 3.88 -9.07
CA VAL A 682 14.16 2.54 -8.89
C VAL A 682 12.80 2.63 -8.21
N GLN A 683 11.79 2.00 -8.80
CA GLN A 683 10.48 1.86 -8.20
C GLN A 683 10.48 0.68 -7.23
N THR A 684 10.01 0.91 -6.00
CA THR A 684 9.86 -0.12 -4.95
C THR A 684 8.42 -0.16 -4.42
N PRO A 685 8.04 -1.17 -3.61
CA PRO A 685 6.71 -1.21 -2.97
C PRO A 685 6.38 0.00 -2.08
N GLN A 686 7.39 0.67 -1.51
CA GLN A 686 7.20 1.85 -0.64
C GLN A 686 7.23 3.19 -1.41
N GLY A 687 7.58 3.16 -2.71
CA GLY A 687 7.73 4.34 -3.55
C GLY A 687 9.05 4.36 -4.35
N PRO A 688 9.29 5.43 -5.13
CA PRO A 688 10.54 5.60 -5.87
C PRO A 688 11.71 5.92 -4.94
N VAL A 689 12.86 5.30 -5.19
CA VAL A 689 14.15 5.60 -4.57
C VAL A 689 15.19 5.87 -5.66
N TRP A 690 16.35 6.44 -5.28
CA TRP A 690 17.42 6.78 -6.22
C TRP A 690 18.73 6.22 -5.73
N THR A 691 19.53 5.72 -6.67
CA THR A 691 20.86 5.23 -6.35
C THR A 691 21.79 6.36 -5.92
N ASP A 692 22.59 6.07 -4.89
CA ASP A 692 23.66 6.91 -4.38
C ASP A 692 24.87 6.95 -5.34
N PHE A 693 25.98 7.56 -4.91
CA PHE A 693 27.20 7.67 -5.71
C PHE A 693 27.87 6.31 -6.00
N SER A 694 27.57 5.27 -5.22
CA SER A 694 28.04 3.90 -5.44
C SER A 694 27.12 3.09 -6.36
N GLY A 695 25.94 3.63 -6.68
CA GLY A 695 24.92 2.97 -7.48
C GLY A 695 23.92 2.13 -6.67
N GLN A 696 23.86 2.33 -5.35
CA GLN A 696 23.02 1.58 -4.42
C GLN A 696 21.82 2.39 -3.93
N ALA A 697 20.66 1.76 -3.73
CA ALA A 697 19.49 2.37 -3.09
C ALA A 697 18.79 1.39 -2.13
N VAL A 698 18.20 1.89 -1.05
CA VAL A 698 17.50 1.03 -0.06
C VAL A 698 16.07 0.72 -0.52
N ILE A 699 15.73 -0.57 -0.60
CA ILE A 699 14.35 -1.06 -0.68
C ILE A 699 13.81 -1.09 0.75
N ALA A 700 13.18 0.02 1.17
CA ALA A 700 12.84 0.25 2.58
C ALA A 700 11.86 -0.75 3.20
N GLY A 701 11.01 -1.42 2.41
CA GLY A 701 10.09 -2.42 2.91
C GLY A 701 9.65 -3.41 1.84
N LEU A 702 9.80 -4.69 2.15
CA LEU A 702 9.35 -5.85 1.37
C LEU A 702 8.29 -6.59 2.19
N PRO A 703 6.99 -6.53 1.83
CA PRO A 703 5.94 -7.22 2.58
C PRO A 703 6.20 -8.73 2.62
N ALA A 704 6.43 -9.25 3.83
CA ALA A 704 6.87 -10.62 4.04
C ALA A 704 5.87 -11.66 3.48
N TYR A 705 6.42 -12.73 2.93
CA TYR A 705 5.70 -13.85 2.31
C TYR A 705 4.82 -13.46 1.11
N THR A 706 5.12 -12.33 0.46
CA THR A 706 4.47 -11.87 -0.78
C THR A 706 5.47 -11.51 -1.87
N ASN A 707 5.03 -11.52 -3.11
CA ASN A 707 5.85 -11.12 -4.27
C ASN A 707 5.88 -9.60 -4.41
N SER A 708 7.07 -9.02 -4.32
CA SER A 708 7.34 -7.59 -4.49
C SER A 708 8.06 -7.34 -5.82
N ARG A 709 7.57 -6.41 -6.64
CA ARG A 709 8.24 -5.96 -7.87
C ARG A 709 9.18 -4.79 -7.56
N VAL A 710 10.41 -4.87 -8.09
CA VAL A 710 11.41 -3.80 -8.07
C VAL A 710 11.83 -3.51 -9.50
N GLU A 711 11.85 -2.24 -9.91
CA GLU A 711 12.01 -1.87 -11.32
C GLU A 711 12.84 -0.60 -11.52
N VAL A 712 13.90 -0.69 -12.31
CA VAL A 712 14.76 0.46 -12.65
C VAL A 712 14.13 1.24 -13.81
N GLN A 713 13.88 2.53 -13.61
CA GLN A 713 13.32 3.42 -14.61
C GLN A 713 14.40 3.78 -15.64
N THR A 714 14.42 3.08 -16.78
CA THR A 714 15.49 3.19 -17.79
C THR A 714 15.67 4.60 -18.35
N GLN A 715 14.65 5.46 -18.31
CA GLN A 715 14.75 6.86 -18.75
C GLN A 715 15.65 7.71 -17.85
N SER A 716 15.88 7.27 -16.60
CA SER A 716 16.79 7.92 -15.63
C SER A 716 18.25 7.50 -15.77
N LEU A 717 18.55 6.49 -16.60
CA LEU A 717 19.91 6.02 -16.84
C LEU A 717 20.63 6.94 -17.85
N PRO A 718 21.97 7.07 -17.76
CA PRO A 718 22.76 7.70 -18.82
C PRO A 718 22.49 7.03 -20.17
N LYS A 719 22.54 7.78 -21.28
CA LYS A 719 22.06 7.26 -22.58
C LYS A 719 22.89 6.12 -23.16
N ARG A 720 24.11 5.92 -22.64
CA ARG A 720 25.03 4.82 -22.96
C ARG A 720 24.90 3.60 -22.02
N VAL A 721 23.87 3.54 -21.20
CA VAL A 721 23.67 2.52 -20.16
C VAL A 721 22.38 1.77 -20.43
N ASP A 722 22.51 0.48 -20.76
CA ASP A 722 21.41 -0.46 -20.92
C ASP A 722 21.37 -1.44 -19.73
N LEU A 723 20.23 -2.09 -19.54
CA LEU A 723 20.04 -3.17 -18.56
C LEU A 723 19.72 -4.47 -19.29
N LYS A 724 20.29 -5.60 -18.84
CA LYS A 724 19.86 -6.92 -19.35
C LYS A 724 18.41 -7.23 -19.00
N ASN A 725 17.99 -6.79 -17.81
CA ASN A 725 16.62 -6.87 -17.33
C ASN A 725 16.35 -5.64 -16.45
N GLY A 726 15.27 -4.91 -16.71
CA GLY A 726 14.88 -3.72 -15.94
C GLY A 726 13.96 -4.00 -14.74
N THR A 727 13.53 -5.25 -14.52
CA THR A 727 12.55 -5.60 -13.48
C THR A 727 12.90 -6.91 -12.77
N GLN A 728 12.84 -6.92 -11.45
CA GLN A 728 12.95 -8.13 -10.64
C GLN A 728 11.72 -8.31 -9.74
N VAL A 729 11.43 -9.57 -9.39
CA VAL A 729 10.35 -9.95 -8.46
C VAL A 729 10.98 -10.73 -7.31
N LEU A 730 10.71 -10.29 -6.09
CA LEU A 730 11.31 -10.79 -4.85
C LEU A 730 10.22 -11.38 -3.97
N ALA A 731 10.43 -12.59 -3.45
CA ALA A 731 9.56 -13.21 -2.45
C ALA A 731 10.33 -13.25 -1.12
N ALA A 732 10.13 -12.26 -0.26
CA ALA A 732 10.94 -12.11 0.96
C ALA A 732 10.36 -12.85 2.17
N GLY A 733 11.17 -13.66 2.86
CA GLY A 733 10.83 -14.17 4.19
C GLY A 733 10.91 -13.06 5.25
N ARG A 734 10.09 -13.12 6.30
CA ARG A 734 10.12 -12.08 7.35
C ARG A 734 11.51 -12.04 8.02
N GLY A 735 12.08 -10.85 8.10
CA GLY A 735 13.40 -10.64 8.70
C GLY A 735 14.58 -10.88 7.76
N SER A 736 14.35 -11.22 6.49
CA SER A 736 15.43 -11.30 5.52
C SER A 736 15.94 -9.92 5.11
N PHE A 737 17.23 -9.85 4.81
CA PHE A 737 17.87 -8.76 4.08
C PHE A 737 18.16 -9.23 2.65
N ASN A 738 17.77 -8.44 1.67
CA ASN A 738 17.80 -8.80 0.25
C ASN A 738 18.75 -7.90 -0.53
N SER A 739 19.82 -8.45 -1.10
CA SER A 739 20.64 -7.75 -2.10
C SER A 739 20.09 -8.04 -3.51
N VAL A 740 20.00 -7.00 -4.36
CA VAL A 740 19.32 -7.06 -5.66
C VAL A 740 20.17 -6.35 -6.71
N ASP A 741 20.93 -7.12 -7.49
CA ASP A 741 21.81 -6.57 -8.52
C ASP A 741 21.12 -6.49 -9.89
N PHE A 742 21.13 -5.29 -10.49
CA PHE A 742 20.73 -5.07 -11.87
C PHE A 742 21.95 -5.03 -12.79
N ASP A 743 22.03 -6.04 -13.67
CA ASP A 743 23.07 -6.17 -14.68
C ASP A 743 23.07 -5.00 -15.68
N VAL A 744 24.00 -4.07 -15.46
CA VAL A 744 24.27 -2.91 -16.33
C VAL A 744 25.23 -3.29 -17.46
N VAL A 745 24.87 -2.91 -18.70
CA VAL A 745 25.74 -2.97 -19.87
C VAL A 745 26.01 -1.54 -20.35
N LYS A 746 27.29 -1.17 -20.46
CA LYS A 746 27.70 0.10 -21.08
C LYS A 746 27.90 -0.14 -22.56
N VAL A 747 27.17 0.59 -23.41
CA VAL A 747 27.21 0.48 -24.86
C VAL A 747 27.71 1.77 -25.49
N ARG A 748 28.49 1.65 -26.56
CA ARG A 748 29.01 2.80 -27.32
C ARG A 748 28.40 2.84 -28.71
N ARG A 749 27.18 3.36 -28.80
CA ARG A 749 26.46 3.45 -30.07
C ARG A 749 27.05 4.52 -30.97
N MET A 750 27.08 4.25 -32.27
CA MET A 750 27.58 5.19 -33.26
C MET A 750 26.66 5.23 -34.49
N LEU A 751 26.34 6.43 -34.95
CA LEU A 751 25.69 6.67 -36.24
C LEU A 751 26.75 7.20 -37.20
N VAL A 752 27.10 6.38 -38.19
CA VAL A 752 28.11 6.71 -39.19
C VAL A 752 27.44 7.05 -40.50
N THR A 753 27.67 8.26 -41.01
CA THR A 753 27.31 8.62 -42.39
C THR A 753 28.43 8.14 -43.30
N ALA A 754 28.13 7.15 -44.14
CA ALA A 754 29.12 6.54 -45.03
C ALA A 754 28.91 6.98 -46.48
N ASN A 755 29.98 7.52 -47.08
CA ASN A 755 29.95 8.05 -48.45
C ASN A 755 31.01 7.35 -49.33
N ASP A 756 30.78 7.29 -50.64
CA ASP A 756 31.78 6.90 -51.63
C ASP A 756 32.88 7.98 -51.80
N GLN A 757 33.93 7.66 -52.58
CA GLN A 757 35.03 8.60 -52.86
C GLN A 757 34.60 9.85 -53.64
N HIS A 758 33.38 9.88 -54.17
CA HIS A 758 32.78 11.03 -54.86
C HIS A 758 31.80 11.80 -53.97
N GLY A 759 31.72 11.46 -52.67
CA GLY A 759 30.86 12.12 -51.69
C GLY A 759 29.40 11.69 -51.72
N ARG A 760 29.01 10.68 -52.50
CA ARG A 760 27.63 10.18 -52.57
C ARG A 760 27.36 9.18 -51.42
N PRO A 761 26.17 9.16 -50.81
CA PRO A 761 25.85 8.20 -49.75
C PRO A 761 25.92 6.76 -50.25
N LEU A 762 26.34 5.82 -49.38
CA LEU A 762 26.29 4.40 -49.70
C LEU A 762 24.85 3.90 -49.91
N PRO A 763 24.63 2.92 -50.81
CA PRO A 763 23.29 2.45 -51.14
C PRO A 763 22.63 1.71 -49.97
N GLN A 764 21.36 2.06 -49.70
CA GLN A 764 20.52 1.40 -48.71
C GLN A 764 20.44 -0.11 -48.96
N GLY A 765 20.52 -0.90 -47.89
CA GLY A 765 20.49 -2.36 -47.93
C GLY A 765 21.87 -3.02 -48.13
N ALA A 766 22.92 -2.26 -48.41
CA ALA A 766 24.28 -2.81 -48.46
C ALA A 766 24.68 -3.44 -47.10
N SER A 767 25.31 -4.61 -47.13
CA SER A 767 25.60 -5.40 -45.92
C SER A 767 26.92 -4.99 -45.29
N VAL A 768 26.93 -4.71 -43.98
CA VAL A 768 28.10 -4.23 -43.23
C VAL A 768 28.64 -5.36 -42.35
N PHE A 769 29.89 -5.75 -42.59
CA PHE A 769 30.59 -6.82 -41.88
C PHE A 769 31.74 -6.27 -41.03
N GLY A 770 31.89 -6.82 -39.83
CA GLY A 770 33.02 -6.53 -38.93
C GLY A 770 34.12 -7.58 -39.02
N LYS A 771 35.02 -7.54 -38.03
CA LYS A 771 36.12 -8.51 -37.85
C LYS A 771 35.61 -9.96 -37.90
N GLY A 772 36.34 -10.83 -38.59
CA GLY A 772 35.97 -12.24 -38.78
C GLY A 772 34.78 -12.47 -39.74
N ASN A 773 34.46 -11.49 -40.60
CA ASN A 773 33.34 -11.54 -41.54
C ASN A 773 31.95 -11.70 -40.87
N ARG A 774 31.84 -11.29 -39.60
CA ARG A 774 30.57 -11.27 -38.86
C ARG A 774 29.69 -10.14 -39.40
N PHE A 775 28.47 -10.47 -39.85
CA PHE A 775 27.46 -9.47 -40.18
C PHE A 775 27.12 -8.63 -38.94
N ILE A 776 27.12 -7.31 -39.08
CA ILE A 776 26.84 -6.36 -37.98
C ILE A 776 25.48 -5.68 -38.19
N THR A 777 25.27 -5.12 -39.38
CA THR A 777 24.10 -4.31 -39.72
C THR A 777 24.03 -4.11 -41.24
N SER A 778 23.04 -3.36 -41.73
CA SER A 778 22.96 -2.87 -43.11
C SER A 778 22.99 -1.34 -43.17
N VAL A 779 23.38 -0.80 -44.33
CA VAL A 779 23.24 0.63 -44.64
C VAL A 779 21.75 0.98 -44.72
N VAL A 780 21.35 2.06 -44.03
CA VAL A 780 19.97 2.59 -44.02
C VAL A 780 19.85 3.68 -45.10
N GLY A 781 18.87 4.59 -45.01
CA GLY A 781 18.78 5.74 -45.93
C GLY A 781 19.96 6.71 -45.76
N GLU A 782 20.24 7.51 -46.80
CA GLU A 782 21.29 8.56 -46.79
C GLU A 782 22.69 8.06 -46.36
N GLY A 783 23.04 6.81 -46.66
CA GLY A 783 24.34 6.23 -46.31
C GLY A 783 24.56 6.00 -44.81
N MET A 784 23.52 6.15 -43.99
CA MET A 784 23.62 5.98 -42.54
C MET A 784 23.86 4.52 -42.16
N ILE A 785 24.73 4.28 -41.18
CA ILE A 785 25.03 2.99 -40.58
C ILE A 785 24.93 3.14 -39.07
N PHE A 786 24.01 2.42 -38.43
CA PHE A 786 23.89 2.41 -36.97
C PHE A 786 24.61 1.20 -36.37
N LEU A 787 25.55 1.47 -35.48
CA LEU A 787 26.37 0.50 -34.78
C LEU A 787 26.00 0.52 -33.31
N ASN A 788 25.53 -0.61 -32.78
CA ASN A 788 25.06 -0.70 -31.38
C ASN A 788 26.20 -0.67 -30.35
N ASP A 789 27.43 -1.05 -30.73
CA ASP A 789 28.59 -0.98 -29.85
C ASP A 789 29.91 -0.85 -30.64
N VAL A 790 30.69 0.18 -30.32
CA VAL A 790 31.97 0.54 -30.95
C VAL A 790 32.94 0.99 -29.85
N THR A 791 33.52 0.05 -29.12
CA THR A 791 34.44 0.35 -28.00
C THR A 791 35.83 0.78 -28.44
N GLU A 792 36.31 0.26 -29.57
CA GLU A 792 37.63 0.47 -30.15
C GLU A 792 37.51 0.84 -31.63
N SER A 793 38.55 1.45 -32.20
CA SER A 793 38.66 1.76 -33.62
C SER A 793 38.57 0.47 -34.45
N GLN A 794 37.69 0.43 -35.44
CA GLN A 794 37.44 -0.77 -36.25
C GLN A 794 37.28 -0.46 -37.73
N SER A 795 37.72 -1.41 -38.55
CA SER A 795 37.52 -1.40 -40.00
C SER A 795 36.32 -2.29 -40.35
N LEU A 796 35.30 -1.72 -40.98
CA LEU A 796 34.10 -2.44 -41.44
C LEU A 796 34.18 -2.65 -42.95
N ARG A 797 33.88 -3.88 -43.39
CA ARG A 797 33.77 -4.24 -44.80
C ARG A 797 32.32 -4.12 -45.24
N VAL A 798 32.03 -3.20 -46.15
CA VAL A 798 30.70 -3.09 -46.78
C VAL A 798 30.68 -3.91 -48.06
N LEU A 799 29.64 -4.72 -48.24
CA LEU A 799 29.33 -5.41 -49.50
C LEU A 799 28.21 -4.64 -50.22
N LEU A 800 28.54 -4.12 -51.40
CA LEU A 800 27.65 -3.31 -52.22
C LEU A 800 26.77 -4.19 -53.14
N PRO A 801 25.64 -3.67 -53.67
CA PRO A 801 24.71 -4.45 -54.50
C PRO A 801 25.30 -5.02 -55.80
N ASP A 802 26.39 -4.42 -56.30
CA ASP A 802 27.15 -4.86 -57.47
C ASP A 802 28.21 -5.93 -57.14
N SER A 803 28.19 -6.48 -55.92
CA SER A 803 29.18 -7.40 -55.35
C SER A 803 30.58 -6.82 -55.12
N SER A 804 30.78 -5.51 -55.34
CA SER A 804 32.02 -4.85 -54.95
C SER A 804 32.10 -4.68 -53.42
N THR A 805 33.30 -4.49 -52.90
CA THR A 805 33.53 -4.32 -51.45
C THR A 805 34.38 -3.10 -51.16
N CYS A 806 34.07 -2.39 -50.08
CA CYS A 806 34.90 -1.31 -49.58
C CYS A 806 35.09 -1.36 -48.07
N LEU A 807 36.11 -0.65 -47.60
CA LEU A 807 36.48 -0.56 -46.20
C LEU A 807 36.10 0.82 -45.65
N LEU A 808 35.43 0.82 -44.50
CA LEU A 808 35.13 2.00 -43.68
C LEU A 808 35.95 1.90 -42.39
N ASN A 809 36.94 2.77 -42.23
CA ASN A 809 37.65 2.92 -40.97
C ASN A 809 36.86 3.85 -40.06
N ILE A 810 36.54 3.37 -38.86
CA ILE A 810 35.76 4.10 -37.86
C ILE A 810 36.61 4.22 -36.61
N ASP A 811 36.82 5.45 -36.17
CA ASP A 811 37.54 5.77 -34.94
C ASP A 811 36.57 6.50 -33.98
N PRO A 812 36.21 5.91 -32.83
CA PRO A 812 35.29 6.54 -31.88
C PRO A 812 36.03 7.57 -31.02
N GLU A 813 35.33 8.58 -30.48
CA GLU A 813 35.97 9.71 -29.75
C GLU A 813 36.86 9.23 -28.58
N THR A 814 37.90 9.97 -28.20
CA THR A 814 38.79 9.53 -27.09
C THR A 814 38.14 9.59 -25.70
N LYS A 815 37.07 10.39 -25.54
CA LYS A 815 36.22 10.41 -24.35
C LYS A 815 34.75 10.36 -24.77
N PRO A 816 34.02 9.26 -24.51
CA PRO A 816 32.61 9.18 -24.86
C PRO A 816 31.73 10.04 -23.94
N ASP A 817 30.78 10.73 -24.55
CA ASP A 817 29.75 11.52 -23.88
C ASP A 817 28.62 10.61 -23.38
N ASN A 818 28.29 10.68 -22.09
CA ASN A 818 27.26 9.83 -21.47
C ASN A 818 25.83 10.35 -21.65
N ASP A 819 25.65 11.61 -22.05
CA ASP A 819 24.36 12.24 -22.28
C ASP A 819 23.87 12.07 -23.73
N LYS A 820 24.78 11.72 -24.65
CA LYS A 820 24.44 11.34 -26.04
C LYS A 820 24.02 9.87 -26.15
N PHE A 821 22.94 9.61 -26.90
CA PHE A 821 22.49 8.24 -27.19
C PHE A 821 23.37 7.52 -28.21
N TYR A 822 24.01 8.28 -29.10
CA TYR A 822 25.01 7.82 -30.07
C TYR A 822 26.03 8.92 -30.36
N GLU A 823 27.22 8.52 -30.78
CA GLU A 823 28.22 9.41 -31.39
C GLU A 823 27.98 9.49 -32.91
N ALA A 824 28.15 10.67 -33.50
CA ALA A 824 28.01 10.87 -34.94
C ALA A 824 29.39 10.94 -35.59
N ALA A 825 29.62 10.15 -36.64
CA ALA A 825 30.85 10.21 -37.43
C ALA A 825 30.55 10.18 -38.93
N SER A 826 31.53 10.60 -39.73
CA SER A 826 31.53 10.46 -41.18
C SER A 826 32.69 9.55 -41.58
N ALA A 827 32.45 8.61 -42.50
CA ALA A 827 33.46 7.69 -42.99
C ALA A 827 33.41 7.60 -44.53
N VAL A 828 34.58 7.60 -45.16
CA VAL A 828 34.70 7.45 -46.61
C VAL A 828 35.05 6.01 -46.96
N CYS A 829 34.26 5.42 -47.84
CA CYS A 829 34.41 4.09 -48.41
C CYS A 829 35.67 4.04 -49.28
N GLN A 830 36.75 3.45 -48.73
CA GLN A 830 38.01 3.23 -49.44
C GLN A 830 37.91 1.89 -50.19
N GLY A 831 38.26 1.89 -51.48
CA GLY A 831 38.17 0.69 -52.32
C GLY A 831 39.04 -0.44 -51.75
N GLY A 832 38.46 -1.63 -51.66
CA GLY A 832 39.14 -2.84 -51.18
C GLY A 832 39.93 -3.55 -52.28
#